data_AF-A0A0D3AKA4-F1
#
_entry.id   AF-A0A0D3AKA4-F1
#
_cell.length_a   1.000
_cell.length_b   1.000
_cell.length_c   1.000
_cell.angle_alpha   90.00
_cell.angle_beta   90.00
_cell.angle_gamma   90.00
#
_symmetry.space_group_name_H-M   'P 1'
#
loop_
_entity.id
_entity.type
_entity.pdbx_description
1 polymer ?
#
loop_
_entity_poly.entity_id
_entity_poly.type
_entity_poly.pdbx_seq_one_letter_code
_entity_poly.pdbx_strand_id
1 'polypeptide(L)'
;MANIGMEKVYQEFDPVTRWTSEPDAEILVVDLPGFKKEQLKLAVSSTRKLRLTGERRTGGHKWIRFHKEVLVPLTLDIDSVSATFKDNKLYVRHPKVKKTQVPQTKPPVIKKPHDQHEKNRGQGSKASQSGVKTEQRKHDARKKEAADEPREALSSKDHEEKDKVGAKWFEKYKQATGNMVKEAKNKRQLLCNLAASISLVLLILLTSVRAPGDVQGSYIAEAIIEKVASYLSIDVDVIRKVNLHTYESLRLFHDKKAGEPTEYTLPLLWDKLAEFSGFNQRIKVVEEFNALNKWRKRGISRVPAVYGVPMRFTPGRVSVLSDGSIVVEVPGIEIGQGLWTKVKQMVAFSLGLIQCGTTSDELLDKIRVIQADTLSLVQGSVTGGSTTSEASSEAARICCDGLVERLLPVHAALVEKTGGPVTWDSLISQAYQQSINMSVSNVYTPDISTGYYLNYGVAASEVEVNILTGETTILRTDIIYDCGKSLNPAVDLGQIEGAFVQGLGFFMLEEYLMNSDGLIVTDSTWTYKIPTVDTIPRQFNVEILNSGHHKNRVLSSKASGEPPLLLAASVHCAVRAAVKEAKKQIQTWSNNNREVVDLSFDLPVPATMPVVKDFCGLDVVEKYLEWNIHQKKNF
;
A
#
# COMPACT_ATOMS: atom_id res chain seq x y z
N MET A 1 36.97 -27.48 44.42
CA MET A 1 36.73 -26.19 43.75
C MET A 1 36.42 -26.49 42.29
N ALA A 2 35.27 -26.05 41.77
CA ALA A 2 34.92 -26.21 40.35
C ALA A 2 35.36 -24.97 39.56
N ASN A 3 35.74 -25.14 38.29
CA ASN A 3 36.13 -24.02 37.44
C ASN A 3 34.91 -23.14 37.13
N ILE A 4 34.91 -21.91 37.68
CA ILE A 4 34.03 -20.84 37.20
C ILE A 4 34.51 -20.49 35.78
N GLY A 5 33.69 -20.81 34.78
CA GLY A 5 34.03 -20.56 33.38
C GLY A 5 34.10 -19.06 33.08
N MET A 6 35.30 -18.53 32.82
CA MET A 6 35.44 -17.15 32.36
C MET A 6 34.71 -16.94 31.04
N GLU A 7 33.83 -15.94 31.00
CA GLU A 7 33.02 -15.60 29.84
C GLU A 7 33.88 -15.16 28.64
N LYS A 8 33.43 -15.48 27.42
CA LYS A 8 34.16 -15.12 26.20
C LYS A 8 33.98 -13.63 25.89
N VAL A 9 35.04 -12.85 26.01
CA VAL A 9 35.06 -11.45 25.55
C VAL A 9 35.35 -11.44 24.04
N TYR A 10 34.36 -11.03 23.25
CA TYR A 10 34.46 -10.91 21.80
C TYR A 10 34.86 -9.50 21.35
N GLN A 11 35.76 -9.44 20.38
CA GLN A 11 36.09 -8.26 19.59
C GLN A 11 35.60 -8.49 18.15
N GLU A 12 34.85 -7.54 17.59
CA GLU A 12 34.44 -7.60 16.20
C GLU A 12 35.60 -7.24 15.26
N PHE A 13 35.59 -7.85 14.07
CA PHE A 13 36.47 -7.55 12.96
C PHE A 13 35.63 -7.46 11.69
N ASP A 14 35.73 -6.37 10.92
CA ASP A 14 35.06 -6.32 9.60
C ASP A 14 36.04 -6.70 8.48
N PRO A 15 35.83 -7.83 7.77
CA PRO A 15 36.72 -8.23 6.70
C PRO A 15 36.54 -7.37 5.45
N VAL A 16 37.66 -6.99 4.84
CA VAL A 16 37.68 -6.30 3.54
C VAL A 16 37.33 -7.29 2.43
N THR A 17 36.35 -6.92 1.60
CA THR A 17 35.81 -7.76 0.53
C THR A 17 35.94 -7.07 -0.83
N ARG A 18 36.42 -7.79 -1.86
CA ARG A 18 36.45 -7.29 -3.25
C ARG A 18 36.05 -8.38 -4.24
N TRP A 19 35.39 -7.99 -5.33
CA TRP A 19 35.10 -8.90 -6.46
C TRP A 19 36.23 -8.88 -7.49
N THR A 20 36.37 -9.95 -8.26
CA THR A 20 37.34 -10.09 -9.36
C THR A 20 36.74 -11.02 -10.43
N SER A 21 36.61 -10.51 -11.67
CA SER A 21 35.99 -11.25 -12.77
C SER A 21 37.01 -12.11 -13.52
N GLU A 22 36.69 -13.39 -13.68
CA GLU A 22 37.31 -14.30 -14.66
C GLU A 22 36.36 -14.55 -15.86
N PRO A 23 36.81 -15.15 -16.98
CA PRO A 23 35.94 -15.37 -18.15
C PRO A 23 34.71 -16.25 -17.86
N ASP A 24 34.85 -17.24 -16.98
CA ASP A 24 33.84 -18.24 -16.63
C ASP A 24 33.22 -18.06 -15.23
N ALA A 25 33.77 -17.17 -14.40
CA ALA A 25 33.36 -17.00 -12.99
C ALA A 25 33.51 -15.55 -12.50
N GLU A 26 32.87 -15.24 -11.38
CA GLU A 26 33.25 -14.12 -10.49
C GLU A 26 33.86 -14.71 -9.22
N ILE A 27 34.88 -14.04 -8.67
CA ILE A 27 35.53 -14.44 -7.42
C ILE A 27 35.39 -13.32 -6.40
N LEU A 28 34.76 -13.63 -5.26
CA LEU A 28 34.82 -12.79 -4.07
C LEU A 28 36.10 -13.12 -3.31
N VAL A 29 36.99 -12.14 -3.18
CA VAL A 29 38.20 -12.22 -2.34
C VAL A 29 37.91 -11.51 -1.02
N VAL A 30 38.16 -12.20 0.09
CA VAL A 30 37.92 -11.73 1.45
C VAL A 30 39.22 -11.80 2.26
N ASP A 31 39.65 -10.68 2.83
CA ASP A 31 40.90 -10.58 3.57
C ASP A 31 40.68 -10.89 5.06
N LEU A 32 41.33 -11.94 5.56
CA LEU A 32 41.09 -12.56 6.87
C LEU A 32 42.41 -12.76 7.67
N PRO A 33 43.16 -11.68 7.97
CA PRO A 33 44.46 -11.75 8.64
C PRO A 33 44.42 -12.49 9.98
N GLY A 34 45.21 -13.56 10.08
CA GLY A 34 45.38 -14.36 11.29
C GLY A 34 44.26 -15.35 11.60
N PHE A 35 43.27 -15.49 10.72
CA PHE A 35 42.32 -16.62 10.76
C PHE A 35 42.90 -17.85 10.05
N LYS A 36 42.47 -19.04 10.47
CA LYS A 36 42.76 -20.31 9.80
C LYS A 36 41.51 -20.88 9.12
N LYS A 37 41.66 -21.78 8.15
CA LYS A 37 40.54 -22.35 7.36
C LYS A 37 39.47 -22.99 8.25
N GLU A 38 39.88 -23.71 9.29
CA GLU A 38 39.04 -24.41 10.27
C GLU A 38 38.27 -23.47 11.21
N GLN A 39 38.57 -22.16 11.20
CA GLN A 39 37.89 -21.14 11.99
C GLN A 39 36.77 -20.43 11.22
N LEU A 40 36.54 -20.79 9.95
CA LEU A 40 35.61 -20.13 9.03
C LEU A 40 34.39 -21.01 8.73
N LYS A 41 33.22 -20.38 8.55
CA LYS A 41 32.01 -21.02 8.04
C LYS A 41 31.44 -20.19 6.90
N LEU A 42 31.21 -20.84 5.76
CA LEU A 42 30.58 -20.25 4.57
C LEU A 42 29.23 -20.93 4.33
N ALA A 43 28.20 -20.15 4.02
CA ALA A 43 26.89 -20.65 3.62
C ALA A 43 26.30 -19.78 2.51
N VAL A 44 25.61 -20.39 1.54
CA VAL A 44 24.81 -19.71 0.52
C VAL A 44 23.34 -19.96 0.84
N SER A 45 22.51 -18.93 0.83
CA SER A 45 21.05 -19.08 0.96
C SER A 45 20.35 -19.18 -0.40
N SER A 46 19.19 -19.82 -0.43
CA SER A 46 18.26 -19.76 -1.56
C SER A 46 17.83 -18.33 -1.92
N THR A 47 17.87 -17.40 -0.95
CA THR A 47 17.69 -15.96 -1.13
C THR A 47 18.93 -15.23 -1.68
N ARG A 48 19.90 -15.96 -2.24
CA ARG A 48 21.12 -15.46 -2.89
C ARG A 48 22.01 -14.55 -2.01
N LYS A 49 22.02 -14.82 -0.70
CA LYS A 49 22.99 -14.24 0.24
C LYS A 49 24.12 -15.24 0.49
N LEU A 50 25.35 -14.79 0.30
CA LEU A 50 26.56 -15.45 0.79
C LEU A 50 26.83 -14.96 2.21
N ARG A 51 26.75 -15.85 3.20
CA ARG A 51 27.09 -15.56 4.60
C ARG A 51 28.43 -16.18 4.93
N LEU A 52 29.37 -15.37 5.41
CA LEU A 52 30.67 -15.79 5.92
C LEU A 52 30.80 -15.37 7.38
N THR A 53 31.17 -16.32 8.24
CA THR A 53 31.50 -16.06 9.65
C THR A 53 32.82 -16.71 10.04
N GLY A 54 33.42 -16.24 11.12
CA GLY A 54 34.54 -16.93 11.74
C GLY A 54 34.86 -16.43 13.14
N GLU A 55 35.49 -17.31 13.96
CA GLU A 55 35.90 -17.00 15.33
C GLU A 55 37.33 -17.51 15.59
N ARG A 56 38.20 -16.66 16.14
CA ARG A 56 39.55 -17.04 16.55
C ARG A 56 39.90 -16.52 17.94
N ARG A 57 40.51 -17.37 18.77
CA ARG A 57 41.02 -16.99 20.10
C ARG A 57 42.33 -16.20 19.95
N THR A 58 42.50 -15.11 20.69
CA THR A 58 43.72 -14.28 20.66
C THR A 58 44.55 -14.38 21.93
N GLY A 59 43.94 -14.70 23.07
CA GLY A 59 44.65 -14.95 24.33
C GLY A 59 43.69 -14.93 25.52
N GLY A 60 43.97 -15.72 26.57
CA GLY A 60 43.09 -15.81 27.74
C GLY A 60 41.64 -16.17 27.35
N HIS A 61 40.68 -15.36 27.78
CA HIS A 61 39.27 -15.45 27.42
C HIS A 61 38.86 -14.59 26.21
N LYS A 62 39.82 -13.94 25.52
CA LYS A 62 39.54 -13.03 24.38
C LYS A 62 39.49 -13.75 23.04
N TRP A 63 38.50 -13.37 22.23
CA TRP A 63 38.23 -13.88 20.89
C TRP A 63 38.02 -12.71 19.92
N ILE A 64 38.47 -12.85 18.68
CA ILE A 64 38.01 -12.03 17.56
C ILE A 64 36.99 -12.83 16.77
N ARG A 65 35.85 -12.22 16.42
CA ARG A 65 34.84 -12.81 15.53
C ARG A 65 34.49 -11.86 14.38
N PHE A 66 33.80 -12.40 13.39
CA PHE A 66 33.16 -11.59 12.35
C PHE A 66 31.92 -12.27 11.75
N HIS A 67 31.03 -11.45 11.19
CA HIS A 67 29.88 -11.89 10.41
C HIS A 67 29.70 -10.94 9.21
N LYS A 68 29.81 -11.47 7.99
CA LYS A 68 29.67 -10.71 6.74
C LYS A 68 28.61 -11.38 5.86
N GLU A 69 27.64 -10.61 5.38
CA GLU A 69 26.72 -11.03 4.32
C GLU A 69 27.00 -10.25 3.05
N VAL A 70 27.02 -10.95 1.90
CA VAL A 70 27.20 -10.37 0.57
C VAL A 70 26.11 -10.90 -0.35
N LEU A 71 25.45 -10.03 -1.11
CA LEU A 71 24.48 -10.45 -2.12
C LEU A 71 25.20 -11.01 -3.35
N VAL A 72 24.74 -12.16 -3.85
CA VAL A 72 25.28 -12.82 -5.04
C VAL A 72 24.49 -12.35 -6.28
N PRO A 73 25.14 -11.71 -7.28
CA PRO A 73 24.47 -11.24 -8.49
C PRO A 73 23.67 -12.33 -9.23
N LEU A 74 22.54 -11.93 -9.83
CA LEU A 74 21.59 -12.87 -10.46
C LEU A 74 22.18 -13.70 -11.62
N THR A 75 23.25 -13.21 -12.23
CA THR A 75 24.01 -13.81 -13.35
C THR A 75 24.91 -14.98 -12.95
N LEU A 76 25.02 -15.27 -11.65
CA LEU A 76 25.95 -16.26 -11.11
C LEU A 76 25.23 -17.50 -10.58
N ASP A 77 25.90 -18.63 -10.70
CA ASP A 77 25.51 -19.89 -10.10
C ASP A 77 25.69 -19.81 -8.56
N ILE A 78 24.70 -20.35 -7.84
CA ILE A 78 24.66 -20.44 -6.37
C ILE A 78 24.80 -21.87 -5.86
N ASP A 79 24.63 -22.86 -6.73
CA ASP A 79 24.68 -24.29 -6.43
C ASP A 79 26.10 -24.84 -6.71
N SER A 80 26.78 -24.33 -7.75
CA SER A 80 28.16 -24.70 -8.13
C SER A 80 29.26 -23.88 -7.42
N VAL A 81 29.00 -23.36 -6.22
CA VAL A 81 29.93 -22.45 -5.52
C VAL A 81 31.08 -23.21 -4.87
N SER A 82 32.31 -22.70 -5.03
CA SER A 82 33.52 -23.29 -4.44
C SER A 82 34.35 -22.25 -3.68
N ALA A 83 35.08 -22.68 -2.64
CA ALA A 83 35.83 -21.77 -1.78
C ALA A 83 37.22 -22.32 -1.39
N THR A 84 38.25 -21.50 -1.60
CA THR A 84 39.65 -21.81 -1.29
C THR A 84 40.23 -20.78 -0.33
N PHE A 85 40.89 -21.23 0.74
CA PHE A 85 41.60 -20.35 1.68
C PHE A 85 43.11 -20.47 1.49
N LYS A 86 43.79 -19.36 1.22
CA LYS A 86 45.25 -19.29 0.99
C LYS A 86 45.76 -17.89 1.36
N ASP A 87 46.99 -17.79 1.86
CA ASP A 87 47.70 -16.51 2.10
C ASP A 87 46.90 -15.48 2.96
N ASN A 88 46.19 -15.96 3.98
CA ASN A 88 45.24 -15.21 4.82
C ASN A 88 44.01 -14.62 4.08
N LYS A 89 43.66 -15.15 2.91
CA LYS A 89 42.52 -14.70 2.09
C LYS A 89 41.61 -15.87 1.75
N LEU A 90 40.30 -15.63 1.78
CA LEU A 90 39.30 -16.56 1.24
C LEU A 90 38.91 -16.12 -0.18
N TYR A 91 38.93 -17.07 -1.11
CA TYR A 91 38.53 -16.89 -2.49
C TYR A 91 37.27 -17.73 -2.73
N VAL A 92 36.11 -17.10 -2.90
CA VAL A 92 34.84 -17.77 -3.18
C VAL A 92 34.52 -17.59 -4.66
N ARG A 93 34.64 -18.68 -5.44
CA ARG A 93 34.39 -18.71 -6.89
C ARG A 93 32.92 -19.06 -7.15
N HIS A 94 32.23 -18.14 -7.81
CA HIS A 94 30.87 -18.28 -8.32
C HIS A 94 30.92 -18.40 -9.85
N PRO A 95 30.62 -19.58 -10.43
CA PRO A 95 30.53 -19.73 -11.88
C PRO A 95 29.47 -18.81 -12.51
N LYS A 96 29.72 -18.32 -13.71
CA LYS A 96 28.75 -17.55 -14.50
C LYS A 96 27.74 -18.50 -15.13
N VAL A 97 26.45 -18.22 -14.99
CA VAL A 97 25.39 -19.07 -15.58
C VAL A 97 25.56 -19.08 -17.09
N LYS A 98 25.89 -20.24 -17.66
CA LYS A 98 25.97 -20.42 -19.11
C LYS A 98 24.61 -20.07 -19.72
N LYS A 99 24.60 -19.26 -20.78
CA LYS A 99 23.36 -18.91 -21.51
C LYS A 99 22.82 -20.14 -22.23
N THR A 100 21.99 -20.92 -21.55
CA THR A 100 21.18 -21.97 -22.17
C THR A 100 20.30 -21.34 -23.25
N GLN A 101 20.23 -21.96 -24.43
CA GLN A 101 19.32 -21.49 -25.48
C GLN A 101 17.88 -21.63 -24.98
N VAL A 102 17.10 -20.54 -25.06
CA VAL A 102 15.68 -20.54 -24.68
C VAL A 102 14.92 -21.44 -25.66
N PRO A 103 14.21 -22.49 -25.20
CA PRO A 103 13.34 -23.27 -26.06
C PRO A 103 12.25 -22.37 -26.62
N GLN A 104 12.12 -22.30 -27.96
CA GLN A 104 11.07 -21.50 -28.61
C GLN A 104 9.70 -22.15 -28.41
N THR A 105 9.02 -21.81 -27.31
CA THR A 105 7.59 -22.05 -27.16
C THR A 105 6.84 -21.19 -28.17
N LYS A 106 6.13 -21.85 -29.10
CA LYS A 106 5.28 -21.16 -30.08
C LYS A 106 4.15 -20.40 -29.36
N PRO A 107 3.75 -19.21 -29.82
CA PRO A 107 2.62 -18.50 -29.23
C PRO A 107 1.32 -19.32 -29.35
N PRO A 108 0.41 -19.25 -28.36
CA PRO A 108 -0.82 -20.02 -28.37
C PRO A 108 -1.75 -19.56 -29.51
N VAL A 109 -2.26 -20.52 -30.27
CA VAL A 109 -3.24 -20.25 -31.33
C VAL A 109 -4.60 -19.98 -30.71
N ILE A 110 -5.13 -18.76 -30.91
CA ILE A 110 -6.50 -18.40 -30.56
C ILE A 110 -7.45 -19.21 -31.47
N LYS A 111 -8.01 -20.29 -30.94
CA LYS A 111 -9.13 -20.99 -31.58
C LYS A 111 -10.40 -20.17 -31.35
N LYS A 112 -11.03 -19.71 -32.43
CA LYS A 112 -12.42 -19.26 -32.39
C LYS A 112 -13.33 -20.43 -31.98
N PRO A 113 -14.45 -20.19 -31.29
CA PRO A 113 -15.46 -21.22 -31.08
C PRO A 113 -15.97 -21.71 -32.44
N HIS A 114 -16.24 -23.01 -32.54
CA HIS A 114 -16.81 -23.62 -33.72
C HIS A 114 -18.04 -24.40 -33.28
N ASP A 115 -19.23 -23.90 -33.63
CA ASP A 115 -20.44 -24.68 -33.50
C ASP A 115 -20.38 -25.92 -34.40
N GLN A 116 -20.95 -27.01 -33.90
CA GLN A 116 -20.94 -28.32 -34.56
C GLN A 116 -22.21 -28.49 -35.38
N HIS A 117 -22.16 -28.39 -36.71
CA HIS A 117 -23.09 -29.03 -37.67
C HIS A 117 -22.45 -28.88 -39.09
N GLU A 118 -22.40 -29.89 -39.97
CA GLU A 118 -22.74 -31.30 -39.78
C GLU A 118 -21.97 -32.25 -40.73
N LYS A 119 -22.16 -33.55 -40.47
CA LYS A 119 -21.66 -34.80 -41.05
C LYS A 119 -21.56 -34.88 -42.59
N ASN A 120 -20.71 -35.80 -43.03
CA ASN A 120 -20.86 -36.72 -44.17
C ASN A 120 -22.05 -36.49 -45.12
N ARG A 121 -21.74 -36.03 -46.35
CA ARG A 121 -22.32 -36.64 -47.56
C ARG A 121 -21.41 -37.81 -47.97
N GLY A 122 -21.90 -38.95 -48.45
CA GLY A 122 -23.28 -39.40 -48.62
C GLY A 122 -23.37 -40.54 -49.65
N GLN A 123 -24.56 -41.11 -49.86
CA GLN A 123 -24.92 -41.84 -51.07
C GLN A 123 -26.26 -41.29 -51.61
N GLY A 124 -26.46 -41.33 -52.92
CA GLY A 124 -27.53 -40.59 -53.61
C GLY A 124 -27.08 -39.16 -53.96
N SER A 125 -26.68 -38.74 -55.17
CA SER A 125 -26.74 -39.21 -56.57
C SER A 125 -27.60 -38.28 -57.47
N LYS A 126 -27.17 -38.14 -58.73
CA LYS A 126 -27.80 -37.41 -59.86
C LYS A 126 -27.82 -35.86 -59.87
N ALA A 127 -26.93 -35.32 -60.71
CA ALA A 127 -27.25 -34.50 -61.90
C ALA A 127 -27.08 -32.95 -61.91
N SER A 128 -26.33 -32.52 -62.96
CA SER A 128 -26.50 -31.34 -63.85
C SER A 128 -26.46 -29.88 -63.35
N GLN A 129 -25.28 -29.26 -63.57
CA GLN A 129 -25.01 -28.04 -64.38
C GLN A 129 -25.46 -26.60 -63.97
N SER A 130 -24.60 -25.63 -64.31
CA SER A 130 -24.72 -24.14 -64.28
C SER A 130 -25.00 -23.46 -62.92
N GLY A 131 -24.39 -22.34 -62.51
CA GLY A 131 -23.25 -21.56 -63.03
C GLY A 131 -23.61 -20.25 -63.75
N VAL A 132 -23.19 -19.07 -63.23
CA VAL A 132 -22.97 -17.77 -63.93
C VAL A 132 -22.62 -16.60 -62.96
N LYS A 133 -21.47 -15.91 -63.19
CA LYS A 133 -21.10 -14.50 -62.81
C LYS A 133 -21.12 -14.09 -61.30
N THR A 134 -20.64 -12.92 -60.82
CA THR A 134 -20.22 -11.64 -61.46
C THR A 134 -19.07 -10.89 -60.73
N GLU A 135 -18.50 -9.88 -61.41
CA GLU A 135 -17.36 -8.96 -61.20
C GLU A 135 -17.18 -8.18 -59.86
N GLN A 136 -16.01 -7.52 -59.73
CA GLN A 136 -15.71 -6.35 -58.87
C GLN A 136 -15.02 -5.23 -59.70
N ARG A 137 -15.01 -3.97 -59.21
CA ARG A 137 -14.45 -2.80 -59.95
C ARG A 137 -14.00 -1.61 -59.07
N LYS A 138 -12.90 -0.94 -59.49
CA LYS A 138 -12.51 0.48 -59.21
C LYS A 138 -12.12 0.82 -57.74
N HIS A 139 -11.30 1.83 -57.39
CA HIS A 139 -10.50 2.90 -58.06
C HIS A 139 -9.48 3.45 -56.98
N ASP A 140 -8.38 4.20 -57.20
CA ASP A 140 -7.53 4.57 -58.36
C ASP A 140 -6.20 5.23 -57.85
N ALA A 141 -5.48 5.97 -58.71
CA ALA A 141 -4.52 7.08 -58.45
C ALA A 141 -3.05 6.80 -58.02
N ARG A 142 -2.02 7.56 -58.47
CA ARG A 142 -1.86 8.39 -59.71
C ARG A 142 -0.39 8.84 -59.99
N LYS A 143 0.33 8.15 -60.90
CA LYS A 143 1.47 8.66 -61.75
C LYS A 143 2.73 9.24 -61.01
N LYS A 144 3.88 9.55 -61.64
CA LYS A 144 4.21 9.86 -63.06
C LYS A 144 5.68 9.51 -63.42
N GLU A 145 5.96 9.39 -64.72
CA GLU A 145 7.25 9.03 -65.32
C GLU A 145 8.21 10.21 -65.58
N ALA A 146 9.51 9.93 -65.80
CA ALA A 146 10.45 10.73 -66.59
C ALA A 146 11.67 9.89 -67.04
N ALA A 147 12.10 10.03 -68.30
CA ALA A 147 13.35 9.51 -68.86
C ALA A 147 13.71 10.26 -70.15
N ASP A 148 14.99 10.58 -70.37
CA ASP A 148 15.74 10.40 -71.63
C ASP A 148 17.22 10.85 -71.50
N GLU A 149 18.01 10.57 -72.53
CA GLU A 149 19.49 10.60 -72.62
C GLU A 149 20.07 11.97 -73.11
N PRO A 150 21.39 12.16 -73.37
CA PRO A 150 22.57 11.30 -73.17
C PRO A 150 23.74 11.96 -72.39
N ARG A 151 24.89 11.26 -72.31
CA ARG A 151 26.13 11.73 -71.66
C ARG A 151 27.31 11.82 -72.65
N GLU A 152 28.09 12.89 -72.58
CA GLU A 152 29.51 12.85 -72.94
C GLU A 152 30.36 12.33 -71.76
N ALA A 153 31.58 11.84 -72.03
CA ALA A 153 32.41 11.14 -71.05
C ALA A 153 33.75 11.83 -70.79
N LEU A 154 34.10 12.04 -69.51
CA LEU A 154 35.41 12.57 -69.10
C LEU A 154 35.81 12.06 -67.69
N SER A 155 37.07 11.61 -67.58
CA SER A 155 37.88 11.28 -66.38
C SER A 155 37.20 10.65 -65.14
N SER A 156 37.50 9.38 -64.87
CA SER A 156 36.93 8.58 -63.77
C SER A 156 37.85 8.40 -62.54
N LYS A 157 38.69 9.39 -62.18
CA LYS A 157 39.63 9.25 -61.03
C LYS A 157 39.41 10.20 -59.84
N ASP A 158 38.97 11.44 -60.05
CA ASP A 158 38.90 12.44 -58.94
C ASP A 158 37.68 12.30 -58.01
N HIS A 159 36.70 11.46 -58.37
CA HIS A 159 35.51 11.20 -57.55
C HIS A 159 35.74 10.14 -56.47
N GLU A 160 36.45 9.04 -56.79
CA GLU A 160 36.64 7.92 -55.87
C GLU A 160 37.35 8.33 -54.57
N GLU A 161 38.25 9.31 -54.61
CA GLU A 161 39.00 9.74 -53.43
C GLU A 161 38.19 10.71 -52.55
N LYS A 162 37.38 11.58 -53.16
CA LYS A 162 36.47 12.49 -52.43
C LYS A 162 35.37 11.72 -51.69
N ASP A 163 34.76 10.71 -52.33
CA ASP A 163 33.72 9.89 -51.70
C ASP A 163 34.27 9.06 -50.53
N LYS A 164 35.52 8.55 -50.64
CA LYS A 164 36.21 7.86 -49.55
C LYS A 164 36.51 8.78 -48.35
N VAL A 165 36.82 10.06 -48.58
CA VAL A 165 36.96 11.06 -47.50
C VAL A 165 35.60 11.41 -46.87
N GLY A 166 34.56 11.61 -47.69
CA GLY A 166 33.20 11.88 -47.21
C GLY A 166 32.64 10.76 -46.34
N ALA A 167 32.76 9.50 -46.77
CA ALA A 167 32.35 8.32 -46.01
C ALA A 167 33.09 8.21 -44.66
N LYS A 168 34.42 8.47 -44.63
CA LYS A 168 35.21 8.52 -43.39
C LYS A 168 34.71 9.59 -42.43
N TRP A 169 34.35 10.77 -42.94
CA TRP A 169 33.80 11.85 -42.12
C TRP A 169 32.43 11.50 -41.55
N PHE A 170 31.54 10.95 -42.37
CA PHE A 170 30.18 10.62 -41.98
C PHE A 170 30.15 9.52 -40.90
N GLU A 171 30.94 8.45 -41.06
CA GLU A 171 30.98 7.37 -40.07
C GLU A 171 31.70 7.80 -38.77
N LYS A 172 32.66 8.72 -38.84
CA LYS A 172 33.26 9.37 -37.65
C LYS A 172 32.24 10.26 -36.91
N TYR A 173 31.41 11.01 -37.64
CA TYR A 173 30.33 11.83 -37.06
C TYR A 173 29.23 10.97 -36.43
N LYS A 174 28.87 9.85 -37.06
CA LYS A 174 27.95 8.83 -36.56
C LYS A 174 28.49 8.09 -35.33
N GLN A 175 29.80 7.82 -35.27
CA GLN A 175 30.45 7.34 -34.04
C GLN A 175 30.42 8.40 -32.93
N ALA A 176 30.73 9.66 -33.22
CA ALA A 176 30.71 10.74 -32.24
C ALA A 176 29.31 10.96 -31.65
N THR A 177 28.29 11.14 -32.50
CA THR A 177 26.89 11.27 -32.08
C THR A 177 26.35 10.00 -31.40
N GLY A 178 26.68 8.82 -31.91
CA GLY A 178 26.35 7.54 -31.27
C GLY A 178 26.98 7.37 -29.88
N ASN A 179 28.20 7.88 -29.68
CA ASN A 179 28.86 7.92 -28.37
C ASN A 179 28.22 8.96 -27.46
N MET A 180 27.90 10.17 -27.94
CA MET A 180 27.16 11.18 -27.15
C MET A 180 25.78 10.65 -26.70
N VAL A 181 25.05 9.93 -27.55
CA VAL A 181 23.77 9.30 -27.20
C VAL A 181 23.95 8.17 -26.19
N LYS A 182 25.01 7.35 -26.30
CA LYS A 182 25.37 6.37 -25.27
C LYS A 182 25.74 7.03 -23.94
N GLU A 183 26.50 8.13 -23.99
CA GLU A 183 26.95 8.86 -22.81
C GLU A 183 25.77 9.56 -22.11
N ALA A 184 24.84 10.15 -22.87
CA ALA A 184 23.59 10.70 -22.34
C ALA A 184 22.69 9.61 -21.74
N LYS A 185 22.59 8.43 -22.37
CA LYS A 185 21.90 7.27 -21.78
C LYS A 185 22.59 6.76 -20.52
N ASN A 186 23.91 6.70 -20.49
CA ASN A 186 24.68 6.30 -19.31
C ASN A 186 24.55 7.34 -18.18
N LYS A 187 24.58 8.64 -18.48
CA LYS A 187 24.33 9.72 -17.51
C LYS A 187 22.90 9.65 -16.96
N ARG A 188 21.88 9.41 -17.80
CA ARG A 188 20.50 9.17 -17.35
C ARG A 188 20.39 7.92 -16.48
N GLN A 189 21.03 6.81 -16.88
CA GLN A 189 21.05 5.58 -16.09
C GLN A 189 21.78 5.76 -14.76
N LEU A 190 22.88 6.52 -14.74
CA LEU A 190 23.63 6.85 -13.53
C LEU A 190 22.78 7.72 -12.59
N LEU A 191 22.07 8.71 -13.12
CA LEU A 191 21.11 9.52 -12.35
C LEU A 191 19.95 8.67 -11.80
N CYS A 192 19.38 7.76 -12.60
CA CYS A 192 18.36 6.83 -12.12
C CYS A 192 18.90 5.86 -11.05
N ASN A 193 20.13 5.36 -11.20
CA ASN A 193 20.79 4.48 -10.23
C ASN A 193 21.19 5.22 -8.95
N LEU A 194 21.57 6.50 -9.06
CA LEU A 194 21.91 7.36 -7.92
C LEU A 194 20.63 7.76 -7.17
N ALA A 195 19.57 8.15 -7.88
CA ALA A 195 18.26 8.39 -7.29
C ALA A 195 17.72 7.12 -6.61
N ALA A 196 17.81 5.96 -7.26
CA ALA A 196 17.43 4.68 -6.65
C ALA A 196 18.28 4.34 -5.41
N SER A 197 19.59 4.63 -5.42
CA SER A 197 20.47 4.46 -4.25
C SER A 197 20.11 5.41 -3.11
N ILE A 198 19.81 6.69 -3.41
CA ILE A 198 19.41 7.70 -2.42
C ILE A 198 18.04 7.34 -1.83
N SER A 199 17.07 6.99 -2.67
CA SER A 199 15.75 6.48 -2.24
C SER A 199 15.89 5.19 -1.43
N LEU A 200 16.83 4.29 -1.75
CA LEU A 200 17.09 3.08 -0.96
C LEU A 200 17.70 3.40 0.41
N VAL A 201 18.65 4.34 0.50
CA VAL A 201 19.23 4.81 1.77
C VAL A 201 18.18 5.51 2.63
N LEU A 202 17.30 6.32 2.02
CA LEU A 202 16.15 6.91 2.70
C LEU A 202 15.13 5.85 3.16
N LEU A 203 14.83 4.84 2.32
CA LEU A 203 13.96 3.71 2.72
C LEU A 203 14.52 2.92 3.90
N ILE A 204 15.84 2.81 4.04
CA ILE A 204 16.50 2.12 5.16
C ILE A 204 16.36 2.89 6.49
N LEU A 205 16.07 4.20 6.43
CA LEU A 205 15.82 5.05 7.60
C LEU A 205 14.32 5.27 7.89
N LEU A 206 13.43 4.90 6.96
CA LEU A 206 11.98 5.04 7.10
C LEU A 206 11.34 3.73 7.59
N THR A 207 10.21 3.85 8.28
CA THR A 207 9.48 2.73 8.88
C THR A 207 7.99 2.79 8.53
N SER A 208 7.23 1.74 8.87
CA SER A 208 5.80 1.67 8.64
C SER A 208 5.04 2.72 9.46
N VAL A 209 4.34 3.62 8.76
CA VAL A 209 3.29 4.49 9.31
C VAL A 209 1.92 3.88 8.93
N ARG A 210 0.84 4.28 9.60
CA ARG A 210 -0.54 3.85 9.32
C ARG A 210 -0.88 3.98 7.82
N ALA A 211 -1.50 2.94 7.25
CA ALA A 211 -1.68 2.74 5.80
C ALA A 211 -0.36 2.73 4.98
N PRO A 212 0.60 1.83 5.30
CA PRO A 212 1.97 1.89 4.81
C PRO A 212 2.08 1.58 3.30
N GLY A 213 2.22 2.63 2.48
CA GLY A 213 2.29 2.54 1.02
C GLY A 213 0.93 2.74 0.35
N ASP A 214 -0.15 2.25 0.97
CA ASP A 214 -1.52 2.43 0.47
C ASP A 214 -1.96 3.90 0.43
N VAL A 215 -1.66 4.72 1.45
CA VAL A 215 -2.04 6.16 1.40
C VAL A 215 -1.36 6.89 0.24
N GLN A 216 -0.07 6.63 -0.01
CA GLN A 216 0.65 7.21 -1.13
C GLN A 216 0.12 6.67 -2.47
N GLY A 217 -0.11 5.36 -2.57
CA GLY A 217 -0.61 4.71 -3.78
C GLY A 217 -2.01 5.16 -4.18
N SER A 218 -2.95 5.21 -3.22
CA SER A 218 -4.31 5.69 -3.45
C SER A 218 -4.35 7.18 -3.79
N TYR A 219 -3.54 8.03 -3.15
CA TYR A 219 -3.44 9.44 -3.54
C TYR A 219 -2.90 9.61 -4.97
N ILE A 220 -1.90 8.82 -5.38
CA ILE A 220 -1.39 8.86 -6.76
C ILE A 220 -2.47 8.42 -7.76
N ALA A 221 -3.28 7.41 -7.43
CA ALA A 221 -4.41 7.00 -8.26
C ALA A 221 -5.48 8.09 -8.38
N GLU A 222 -5.83 8.75 -7.26
CA GLU A 222 -6.74 9.90 -7.24
C GLU A 222 -6.20 11.08 -8.06
N ALA A 223 -4.91 11.42 -7.92
CA ALA A 223 -4.27 12.46 -8.72
C ALA A 223 -4.32 12.15 -10.24
N ILE A 224 -4.24 10.89 -10.64
CA ILE A 224 -4.41 10.47 -12.04
C ILE A 224 -5.86 10.67 -12.50
N ILE A 225 -6.86 10.24 -11.71
CA ILE A 225 -8.29 10.44 -11.99
C ILE A 225 -8.63 11.94 -12.12
N GLU A 226 -8.15 12.75 -11.17
CA GLU A 226 -8.24 14.21 -11.12
C GLU A 226 -7.58 14.90 -12.33
N LYS A 227 -6.55 14.29 -12.93
CA LYS A 227 -5.87 14.79 -14.13
C LYS A 227 -6.59 14.38 -15.42
N VAL A 228 -7.10 13.14 -15.48
CA VAL A 228 -7.96 12.65 -16.57
C VAL A 228 -9.25 13.47 -16.68
N ALA A 229 -9.92 13.75 -15.55
CA ALA A 229 -11.09 14.61 -15.50
C ALA A 229 -10.80 16.02 -16.07
N SER A 230 -9.68 16.62 -15.68
CA SER A 230 -9.28 17.94 -16.18
C SER A 230 -8.90 17.94 -17.66
N TYR A 231 -8.28 16.88 -18.19
CA TYR A 231 -7.97 16.74 -19.61
C TYR A 231 -9.22 16.54 -20.47
N LEU A 232 -10.18 15.73 -20.00
CA LEU A 232 -11.45 15.50 -20.69
C LEU A 232 -12.46 16.65 -20.54
N SER A 233 -12.21 17.60 -19.63
CA SER A 233 -13.17 18.64 -19.21
C SER A 233 -14.50 18.05 -18.69
N ILE A 234 -14.42 16.92 -17.99
CA ILE A 234 -15.54 16.24 -17.34
C ILE A 234 -15.39 16.41 -15.83
N ASP A 235 -16.50 16.44 -15.10
CA ASP A 235 -16.47 16.46 -13.63
C ASP A 235 -15.78 15.20 -13.04
N VAL A 236 -15.03 15.38 -11.95
CA VAL A 236 -14.20 14.32 -11.38
C VAL A 236 -15.02 13.28 -10.61
N ASP A 237 -16.15 13.65 -10.01
CA ASP A 237 -17.04 12.69 -9.36
C ASP A 237 -17.69 11.75 -10.38
N VAL A 238 -18.02 12.28 -11.57
CA VAL A 238 -18.46 11.47 -12.72
C VAL A 238 -17.35 10.50 -13.18
N ILE A 239 -16.11 10.96 -13.34
CA ILE A 239 -14.99 10.08 -13.71
C ILE A 239 -14.75 9.01 -12.64
N ARG A 240 -14.81 9.35 -11.35
CA ARG A 240 -14.75 8.37 -10.24
C ARG A 240 -15.88 7.35 -10.36
N LYS A 241 -17.15 7.78 -10.44
CA LYS A 241 -18.32 6.87 -10.48
C LYS A 241 -18.28 5.92 -11.67
N VAL A 242 -17.83 6.38 -12.85
CA VAL A 242 -17.69 5.53 -14.06
C VAL A 242 -16.54 4.52 -13.96
N ASN A 243 -15.50 4.82 -13.17
CA ASN A 243 -14.35 3.92 -12.97
C ASN A 243 -14.41 3.12 -11.66
N LEU A 244 -15.50 3.21 -10.88
CA LEU A 244 -15.76 2.25 -9.79
C LEU A 244 -15.90 0.85 -10.37
N HIS A 245 -15.27 -0.13 -9.71
CA HIS A 245 -15.35 -1.53 -10.14
C HIS A 245 -16.79 -2.04 -10.14
N THR A 246 -17.16 -2.81 -11.18
CA THR A 246 -18.19 -3.85 -11.02
C THR A 246 -17.60 -5.01 -10.21
N TYR A 247 -18.43 -5.84 -9.58
CA TYR A 247 -17.94 -6.97 -8.78
C TYR A 247 -17.05 -7.94 -9.60
N GLU A 248 -17.38 -8.17 -10.88
CA GLU A 248 -16.60 -9.00 -11.79
C GLU A 248 -15.20 -8.42 -12.02
N SER A 249 -15.11 -7.10 -12.21
CA SER A 249 -13.83 -6.41 -12.36
C SER A 249 -13.04 -6.36 -11.04
N LEU A 250 -13.70 -6.13 -9.90
CA LEU A 250 -13.08 -6.18 -8.57
C LEU A 250 -12.44 -7.56 -8.33
N ARG A 251 -13.17 -8.64 -8.65
CA ARG A 251 -12.67 -10.01 -8.58
C ARG A 251 -11.52 -10.29 -9.54
N LEU A 252 -11.48 -9.64 -10.72
CA LEU A 252 -10.34 -9.74 -11.64
C LEU A 252 -9.07 -9.08 -11.07
N PHE A 253 -9.18 -7.94 -10.38
CA PHE A 253 -8.04 -7.21 -9.83
C PHE A 253 -7.59 -7.70 -8.45
N HIS A 254 -8.50 -8.25 -7.63
CA HIS A 254 -8.23 -8.65 -6.24
C HIS A 254 -8.35 -10.16 -5.97
N ASP A 255 -8.71 -10.97 -6.98
CA ASP A 255 -8.94 -12.42 -6.87
C ASP A 255 -9.83 -12.77 -5.64
N LYS A 256 -9.41 -13.72 -4.80
CA LYS A 256 -10.19 -14.18 -3.63
C LYS A 256 -10.46 -13.09 -2.59
N LYS A 257 -9.68 -12.00 -2.56
CA LYS A 257 -9.87 -10.92 -1.58
C LYS A 257 -11.17 -10.14 -1.80
N ALA A 258 -11.75 -10.21 -3.01
CA ALA A 258 -13.01 -9.57 -3.35
C ALA A 258 -14.21 -10.09 -2.53
N GLY A 259 -14.10 -11.27 -1.91
CA GLY A 259 -15.17 -11.90 -1.14
C GLY A 259 -16.27 -12.48 -2.04
N GLU A 260 -17.51 -12.38 -1.58
CA GLU A 260 -18.73 -12.69 -2.35
C GLU A 260 -19.41 -11.40 -2.85
N PRO A 261 -20.34 -11.45 -3.85
CA PRO A 261 -20.97 -10.25 -4.39
C PRO A 261 -21.64 -9.35 -3.33
N THR A 262 -22.20 -9.97 -2.29
CA THR A 262 -22.86 -9.29 -1.16
C THR A 262 -21.90 -8.64 -0.17
N GLU A 263 -20.59 -8.87 -0.29
CA GLU A 263 -19.56 -8.22 0.53
C GLU A 263 -19.04 -6.91 -0.09
N TYR A 264 -19.31 -6.67 -1.39
CA TYR A 264 -18.87 -5.46 -2.11
C TYR A 264 -19.81 -4.27 -1.91
N THR A 265 -19.59 -3.54 -0.81
CA THR A 265 -20.47 -2.44 -0.36
C THR A 265 -20.15 -1.08 -1.00
N LEU A 266 -19.03 -0.91 -1.72
CA LEU A 266 -18.58 0.40 -2.19
C LEU A 266 -19.59 1.19 -3.05
N PRO A 267 -20.31 0.61 -4.03
CA PRO A 267 -21.29 1.37 -4.82
C PRO A 267 -22.49 1.84 -3.97
N LEU A 268 -22.90 1.04 -2.99
CA LEU A 268 -23.94 1.40 -2.02
C LEU A 268 -23.47 2.53 -1.10
N LEU A 269 -22.24 2.46 -0.58
CA LEU A 269 -21.63 3.52 0.24
C LEU A 269 -21.53 4.83 -0.55
N TRP A 270 -21.16 4.76 -1.83
CA TRP A 270 -21.02 5.91 -2.71
C TRP A 270 -22.34 6.68 -2.85
N ASP A 271 -23.41 6.00 -3.25
CA ASP A 271 -24.71 6.66 -3.46
C ASP A 271 -25.40 7.01 -2.13
N LYS A 272 -25.26 6.20 -1.07
CA LYS A 272 -25.77 6.55 0.26
C LYS A 272 -25.12 7.81 0.83
N LEU A 273 -23.81 8.00 0.66
CA LEU A 273 -23.12 9.22 1.08
C LEU A 273 -23.60 10.46 0.31
N ALA A 274 -23.97 10.30 -0.98
CA ALA A 274 -24.52 11.39 -1.78
C ALA A 274 -25.82 11.95 -1.18
N GLU A 275 -26.70 11.03 -0.77
CA GLU A 275 -27.99 11.33 -0.13
C GLU A 275 -27.80 11.87 1.29
N PHE A 276 -27.15 11.10 2.16
CA PHE A 276 -26.89 11.46 3.57
C PHE A 276 -26.26 12.84 3.74
N SER A 277 -25.29 13.18 2.89
CA SER A 277 -24.56 14.44 2.98
C SER A 277 -25.12 15.58 2.10
N GLY A 278 -26.21 15.35 1.38
CA GLY A 278 -26.79 16.31 0.43
C GLY A 278 -25.82 16.76 -0.67
N PHE A 279 -24.88 15.89 -1.06
CA PHE A 279 -23.68 16.21 -1.85
C PHE A 279 -23.99 17.01 -3.12
N ASN A 280 -24.95 16.52 -3.92
CA ASN A 280 -25.35 17.13 -5.19
C ASN A 280 -25.99 18.53 -5.03
N GLN A 281 -26.54 18.84 -3.85
CA GLN A 281 -27.05 20.18 -3.55
C GLN A 281 -25.93 21.09 -3.04
N ARG A 282 -24.96 20.55 -2.28
CA ARG A 282 -23.79 21.32 -1.81
C ARG A 282 -22.85 21.73 -2.94
N ILE A 283 -22.72 20.93 -4.01
CA ILE A 283 -22.02 21.35 -5.23
C ILE A 283 -22.57 22.68 -5.75
N LYS A 284 -23.89 22.80 -5.91
CA LYS A 284 -24.53 24.05 -6.40
C LYS A 284 -24.31 25.23 -5.44
N VAL A 285 -24.41 24.99 -4.14
CA VAL A 285 -24.13 26.03 -3.12
C VAL A 285 -22.66 26.47 -3.17
N VAL A 286 -21.72 25.57 -3.48
CA VAL A 286 -20.31 25.89 -3.72
C VAL A 286 -20.11 26.68 -5.01
N GLU A 287 -20.81 26.34 -6.09
CA GLU A 287 -20.80 27.10 -7.36
C GLU A 287 -21.36 28.52 -7.18
N GLU A 288 -22.53 28.66 -6.54
CA GLU A 288 -23.15 29.95 -6.19
C GLU A 288 -22.24 30.78 -5.28
N PHE A 289 -21.67 30.16 -4.22
CA PHE A 289 -20.69 30.81 -3.36
C PHE A 289 -19.48 31.29 -4.17
N ASN A 290 -18.96 30.48 -5.10
CA ASN A 290 -17.81 30.82 -5.92
C ASN A 290 -18.09 31.89 -6.98
N ALA A 291 -19.33 32.05 -7.44
CA ALA A 291 -19.75 33.15 -8.29
C ALA A 291 -19.83 34.48 -7.51
N LEU A 292 -20.32 34.44 -6.26
CA LEU A 292 -20.52 35.62 -5.42
C LEU A 292 -19.27 36.06 -4.65
N ASN A 293 -18.42 35.13 -4.23
CA ASN A 293 -17.29 35.41 -3.33
C ASN A 293 -15.99 35.60 -4.10
N LYS A 294 -15.42 36.81 -3.95
CA LYS A 294 -14.25 37.24 -4.70
C LYS A 294 -12.93 36.78 -4.09
N TRP A 295 -12.76 36.91 -2.77
CA TRP A 295 -11.48 36.64 -2.09
C TRP A 295 -11.45 35.30 -1.34
N ARG A 296 -12.57 34.56 -1.36
CA ARG A 296 -12.73 33.23 -0.79
C ARG A 296 -13.32 32.32 -1.86
N LYS A 297 -12.81 31.11 -2.00
CA LYS A 297 -13.40 30.05 -2.84
C LYS A 297 -13.69 28.82 -2.02
N ARG A 298 -14.78 28.15 -2.31
CA ARG A 298 -15.06 26.81 -1.79
C ARG A 298 -14.72 25.75 -2.81
N GLY A 299 -14.44 24.56 -2.30
CA GLY A 299 -14.31 23.36 -3.10
C GLY A 299 -14.90 22.20 -2.33
N ILE A 300 -15.43 21.23 -3.06
CA ILE A 300 -16.04 20.02 -2.51
C ILE A 300 -15.56 18.84 -3.35
N SER A 301 -15.21 17.73 -2.71
CA SER A 301 -14.79 16.52 -3.40
C SER A 301 -15.16 15.28 -2.60
N ARG A 302 -15.42 14.19 -3.31
CA ARG A 302 -15.75 12.88 -2.76
C ARG A 302 -14.80 11.84 -3.31
N VAL A 303 -14.23 11.01 -2.43
CA VAL A 303 -13.27 9.94 -2.78
C VAL A 303 -13.70 8.60 -2.17
N PRO A 304 -13.51 7.48 -2.89
CA PRO A 304 -13.67 6.14 -2.34
C PRO A 304 -12.37 5.67 -1.65
N ALA A 305 -12.48 4.60 -0.84
CA ALA A 305 -11.35 3.79 -0.41
C ALA A 305 -11.64 2.30 -0.62
N VAL A 306 -10.63 1.58 -1.11
CA VAL A 306 -10.57 0.11 -1.16
C VAL A 306 -9.24 -0.29 -0.53
N TYR A 307 -9.27 -1.01 0.60
CA TYR A 307 -8.06 -1.35 1.35
C TYR A 307 -8.06 -2.82 1.76
N GLY A 308 -7.05 -3.59 1.33
CA GLY A 308 -6.97 -5.03 1.56
C GLY A 308 -6.14 -5.42 2.77
N VAL A 309 -6.73 -6.15 3.73
CA VAL A 309 -6.05 -6.59 4.96
C VAL A 309 -5.81 -8.10 5.00
N PRO A 310 -4.68 -8.56 5.57
CA PRO A 310 -4.45 -9.95 5.96
C PRO A 310 -4.94 -10.24 7.38
N MET A 311 -5.71 -11.31 7.59
CA MET A 311 -5.81 -11.95 8.90
C MET A 311 -4.48 -12.65 9.22
N ARG A 312 -4.13 -12.74 10.51
CA ARG A 312 -2.83 -13.27 10.96
C ARG A 312 -2.99 -14.39 11.97
N PHE A 313 -2.14 -15.41 11.83
CA PHE A 313 -1.92 -16.44 12.86
C PHE A 313 -1.65 -15.77 14.21
N THR A 314 -2.43 -16.12 15.24
CA THR A 314 -2.40 -15.46 16.54
C THR A 314 -2.63 -16.48 17.67
N PRO A 315 -1.62 -16.79 18.51
CA PRO A 315 -1.82 -17.61 19.70
C PRO A 315 -2.60 -16.86 20.79
N GLY A 316 -3.23 -17.60 21.70
CA GLY A 316 -3.86 -17.05 22.90
C GLY A 316 -3.83 -18.03 24.06
N ARG A 317 -4.13 -17.52 25.26
CA ARG A 317 -4.45 -18.34 26.44
C ARG A 317 -5.54 -17.65 27.27
N VAL A 318 -6.49 -18.44 27.75
CA VAL A 318 -7.52 -18.01 28.72
C VAL A 318 -7.46 -18.98 29.88
N SER A 319 -7.39 -18.45 31.10
CA SER A 319 -7.34 -19.23 32.33
C SER A 319 -8.32 -18.68 33.36
N VAL A 320 -9.12 -19.54 33.98
CA VAL A 320 -9.95 -19.16 35.13
C VAL A 320 -9.22 -19.53 36.42
N LEU A 321 -9.23 -18.63 37.40
CA LEU A 321 -8.63 -18.83 38.71
C LEU A 321 -9.66 -19.35 39.72
N SER A 322 -9.20 -19.79 40.90
CA SER A 322 -10.04 -20.42 41.93
C SER A 322 -11.04 -19.49 42.61
N ASP A 323 -10.92 -18.17 42.39
CA ASP A 323 -11.88 -17.14 42.83
C ASP A 323 -12.89 -16.76 41.73
N GLY A 324 -12.87 -17.46 40.59
CA GLY A 324 -13.72 -17.16 39.42
C GLY A 324 -13.22 -16.00 38.56
N SER A 325 -12.09 -15.36 38.87
CA SER A 325 -11.49 -14.37 37.98
C SER A 325 -10.87 -15.01 36.73
N ILE A 326 -10.84 -14.28 35.62
CA ILE A 326 -10.48 -14.80 34.30
C ILE A 326 -9.28 -14.01 33.77
N VAL A 327 -8.15 -14.67 33.59
CA VAL A 327 -6.92 -14.10 33.02
C VAL A 327 -6.85 -14.43 31.54
N VAL A 328 -6.62 -13.41 30.72
CA VAL A 328 -6.57 -13.51 29.26
C VAL A 328 -5.23 -13.01 28.75
N GLU A 329 -4.61 -13.79 27.88
CA GLU A 329 -3.28 -13.55 27.34
C GLU A 329 -3.33 -13.63 25.81
N VAL A 330 -2.91 -12.55 25.16
CA VAL A 330 -2.82 -12.41 23.69
C VAL A 330 -1.54 -11.64 23.36
N PRO A 331 -0.92 -11.86 22.19
CA PRO A 331 0.29 -11.12 21.79
C PRO A 331 0.01 -9.69 21.30
N GLY A 332 -1.27 -9.31 21.16
CA GLY A 332 -1.69 -7.98 20.74
C GLY A 332 -1.38 -6.91 21.79
N ILE A 333 -0.60 -5.90 21.40
CA ILE A 333 -0.25 -4.77 22.24
C ILE A 333 -1.36 -3.72 22.18
N GLU A 334 -1.81 -3.22 23.33
CA GLU A 334 -2.70 -2.06 23.38
C GLU A 334 -1.89 -0.78 23.15
N ILE A 335 -2.27 -0.03 22.11
CA ILE A 335 -1.68 1.25 21.71
C ILE A 335 -2.75 2.33 21.47
N GLY A 336 -3.95 2.15 22.04
CA GLY A 336 -5.10 3.05 21.89
C GLY A 336 -6.11 2.61 20.83
N GLN A 337 -5.99 1.40 20.29
CA GLN A 337 -6.92 0.80 19.33
C GLN A 337 -8.04 -0.03 19.97
N GLY A 338 -8.08 -0.12 21.30
CA GLY A 338 -9.13 -0.83 22.04
C GLY A 338 -9.08 -2.35 21.84
N LEU A 339 -7.88 -2.89 21.62
CA LEU A 339 -7.65 -4.33 21.45
C LEU A 339 -8.02 -5.09 22.72
N TRP A 340 -7.56 -4.63 23.89
CA TRP A 340 -7.87 -5.28 25.16
C TRP A 340 -9.37 -5.19 25.48
N THR A 341 -10.03 -4.09 25.14
CA THR A 341 -11.48 -3.92 25.27
C THR A 341 -12.25 -4.93 24.41
N LYS A 342 -11.90 -5.05 23.12
CA LYS A 342 -12.53 -6.02 22.21
C LYS A 342 -12.28 -7.47 22.63
N VAL A 343 -11.07 -7.79 23.11
CA VAL A 343 -10.73 -9.12 23.65
C VAL A 343 -11.54 -9.42 24.93
N LYS A 344 -11.66 -8.47 25.88
CA LYS A 344 -12.55 -8.62 27.05
C LYS A 344 -13.99 -8.94 26.63
N GLN A 345 -14.54 -8.16 25.69
CA GLN A 345 -15.90 -8.32 25.20
C GLN A 345 -16.12 -9.68 24.52
N MET A 346 -15.14 -10.17 23.75
CA MET A 346 -15.20 -11.50 23.14
C MET A 346 -15.17 -12.63 24.18
N VAL A 347 -14.36 -12.52 25.23
CA VAL A 347 -14.26 -13.51 26.30
C VAL A 347 -15.55 -13.55 27.13
N ALA A 348 -16.12 -12.39 27.47
CA ALA A 348 -17.43 -12.30 28.13
C ALA A 348 -18.55 -12.91 27.27
N PHE A 349 -18.60 -12.56 25.99
CA PHE A 349 -19.55 -13.15 25.03
C PHE A 349 -19.44 -14.67 24.94
N SER A 350 -18.22 -15.21 24.92
CA SER A 350 -17.97 -16.65 24.75
C SER A 350 -18.29 -17.45 26.02
N LEU A 351 -17.84 -17.00 27.19
CA LEU A 351 -18.08 -17.70 28.47
C LEU A 351 -19.52 -17.51 28.97
N GLY A 352 -20.19 -16.43 28.59
CA GLY A 352 -21.62 -16.21 28.84
C GLY A 352 -22.53 -17.28 28.21
N LEU A 353 -22.05 -18.04 27.21
CA LEU A 353 -22.78 -19.17 26.62
C LEU A 353 -23.06 -20.32 27.60
N ILE A 354 -22.39 -20.35 28.77
CA ILE A 354 -22.66 -21.35 29.82
C ILE A 354 -23.92 -20.97 30.65
N GLN A 355 -24.41 -19.73 30.54
CA GLN A 355 -25.69 -19.25 31.12
C GLN A 355 -25.78 -19.31 32.66
N CYS A 356 -24.68 -19.03 33.36
CA CYS A 356 -24.56 -19.15 34.83
C CYS A 356 -25.31 -18.06 35.65
N GLY A 357 -26.43 -17.51 35.16
CA GLY A 357 -27.22 -16.43 35.77
C GLY A 357 -26.54 -15.05 35.87
N THR A 358 -25.21 -15.00 35.84
CA THR A 358 -24.36 -13.81 35.84
C THR A 358 -24.61 -12.94 34.61
N THR A 359 -24.72 -11.63 34.81
CA THR A 359 -24.84 -10.65 33.73
C THR A 359 -23.53 -10.50 32.94
N SER A 360 -23.61 -9.98 31.72
CA SER A 360 -22.44 -9.68 30.89
C SER A 360 -21.46 -8.73 31.59
N ASP A 361 -21.96 -7.80 32.40
CA ASP A 361 -21.17 -6.76 33.05
C ASP A 361 -20.40 -7.33 34.27
N GLU A 362 -21.07 -8.12 35.13
CA GLU A 362 -20.41 -8.86 36.22
C GLU A 362 -19.31 -9.81 35.70
N LEU A 363 -19.50 -10.39 34.51
CA LEU A 363 -18.50 -11.23 33.85
C LEU A 363 -17.34 -10.40 33.28
N LEU A 364 -17.60 -9.21 32.72
CA LEU A 364 -16.56 -8.29 32.23
C LEU A 364 -15.63 -7.78 33.34
N ASP A 365 -16.16 -7.56 34.54
CA ASP A 365 -15.38 -7.18 35.74
C ASP A 365 -14.46 -8.31 36.22
N LYS A 366 -14.92 -9.58 36.11
CA LYS A 366 -14.08 -10.77 36.41
C LYS A 366 -12.96 -10.98 35.37
N ILE A 367 -13.03 -10.40 34.16
CA ILE A 367 -12.04 -10.62 33.09
C ILE A 367 -10.91 -9.59 33.12
N ARG A 368 -9.66 -10.06 33.13
CA ARG A 368 -8.45 -9.25 32.97
C ARG A 368 -7.60 -9.75 31.81
N VAL A 369 -7.53 -8.96 30.74
CA VAL A 369 -6.42 -9.06 29.77
C VAL A 369 -5.16 -8.55 30.48
N ILE A 370 -4.07 -9.31 30.41
CA ILE A 370 -2.76 -8.90 30.95
C ILE A 370 -1.78 -8.54 29.84
N GLN A 371 -0.70 -7.85 30.21
CA GLN A 371 0.35 -7.43 29.29
C GLN A 371 0.99 -8.64 28.60
N ALA A 372 1.20 -8.54 27.28
CA ALA A 372 1.84 -9.58 26.50
C ALA A 372 3.29 -9.82 26.96
N ASP A 373 3.63 -11.08 27.24
CA ASP A 373 4.98 -11.54 27.56
C ASP A 373 5.38 -12.66 26.59
N THR A 374 6.59 -12.58 26.04
CA THR A 374 7.14 -13.60 25.14
C THR A 374 7.49 -14.90 25.85
N LEU A 375 7.69 -14.89 27.18
CA LEU A 375 7.79 -16.11 28.00
C LEU A 375 6.43 -16.82 28.11
N SER A 376 5.33 -16.06 28.06
CA SER A 376 3.96 -16.57 28.11
C SER A 376 3.48 -17.08 26.75
N LEU A 377 3.70 -16.31 25.67
CA LEU A 377 3.24 -16.58 24.31
C LEU A 377 4.37 -16.38 23.28
N VAL A 378 5.25 -17.39 23.19
CA VAL A 378 6.46 -17.41 22.34
C VAL A 378 6.26 -17.19 20.83
N GLN A 379 5.03 -17.26 20.31
CA GLN A 379 4.70 -17.10 18.89
C GLN A 379 3.88 -15.83 18.58
N GLY A 380 4.02 -14.79 19.40
CA GLY A 380 3.47 -13.47 19.11
C GLY A 380 4.01 -12.86 17.80
N SER A 381 3.18 -12.09 17.11
CA SER A 381 3.55 -11.31 15.92
C SER A 381 3.42 -9.81 16.19
N VAL A 382 3.84 -8.97 15.24
CA VAL A 382 3.71 -7.51 15.35
C VAL A 382 2.24 -7.08 15.39
N THR A 383 1.94 -6.08 16.23
CA THR A 383 0.66 -5.37 16.21
C THR A 383 0.67 -4.37 15.06
N GLY A 384 -0.28 -4.47 14.12
CA GLY A 384 -0.32 -3.69 12.88
C GLY A 384 -0.90 -4.47 11.69
N GLY A 385 -1.16 -3.79 10.56
CA GLY A 385 -1.94 -4.37 9.45
C GLY A 385 -3.43 -4.47 9.75
N SER A 386 -3.93 -3.60 10.64
CA SER A 386 -5.31 -3.42 11.11
C SER A 386 -6.04 -4.60 11.78
N THR A 387 -5.65 -5.86 11.54
CA THR A 387 -6.41 -7.06 11.96
C THR A 387 -6.03 -7.64 13.32
N THR A 388 -5.00 -7.10 13.99
CA THR A 388 -4.49 -7.67 15.26
C THR A 388 -5.58 -7.78 16.33
N SER A 389 -6.51 -6.83 16.41
CA SER A 389 -7.61 -6.87 17.38
C SER A 389 -8.65 -7.94 17.06
N GLU A 390 -8.95 -8.18 15.79
CA GLU A 390 -9.86 -9.25 15.36
C GLU A 390 -9.23 -10.62 15.62
N ALA A 391 -7.98 -10.82 15.20
CA ALA A 391 -7.26 -12.07 15.36
C ALA A 391 -6.96 -12.42 16.83
N SER A 392 -6.69 -11.41 17.68
CA SER A 392 -6.55 -11.61 19.14
C SER A 392 -7.88 -11.95 19.80
N SER A 393 -8.98 -11.35 19.34
CA SER A 393 -10.32 -11.69 19.83
C SER A 393 -10.68 -13.12 19.46
N GLU A 394 -10.47 -13.54 18.21
CA GLU A 394 -10.76 -14.91 17.76
C GLU A 394 -9.86 -15.95 18.44
N ALA A 395 -8.58 -15.66 18.69
CA ALA A 395 -7.70 -16.52 19.48
C ALA A 395 -8.21 -16.71 20.92
N ALA A 396 -8.70 -15.65 21.55
CA ALA A 396 -9.34 -15.73 22.86
C ALA A 396 -10.68 -16.47 22.82
N ARG A 397 -11.49 -16.28 21.75
CA ARG A 397 -12.75 -16.99 21.51
C ARG A 397 -12.52 -18.51 21.44
N ILE A 398 -11.57 -18.95 20.62
CA ILE A 398 -11.18 -20.36 20.48
C ILE A 398 -10.64 -20.96 21.80
N CYS A 399 -9.99 -20.15 22.65
CA CYS A 399 -9.60 -20.60 23.99
C CYS A 399 -10.81 -20.72 24.93
N CYS A 400 -11.81 -19.84 24.80
CA CYS A 400 -13.06 -19.92 25.56
C CYS A 400 -13.91 -21.11 25.13
N ASP A 401 -14.00 -21.43 23.84
CA ASP A 401 -14.72 -22.62 23.33
C ASP A 401 -14.26 -23.90 24.08
N GLY A 402 -12.95 -24.07 24.25
CA GLY A 402 -12.36 -25.21 24.98
C GLY A 402 -12.51 -25.15 26.51
N LEU A 403 -12.90 -24.00 27.08
CA LEU A 403 -13.34 -23.90 28.49
C LEU A 403 -14.83 -24.21 28.61
N VAL A 404 -15.66 -23.73 27.67
CA VAL A 404 -17.10 -24.03 27.57
C VAL A 404 -17.32 -25.54 27.42
N GLU A 405 -16.56 -26.21 26.56
CA GLU A 405 -16.57 -27.68 26.42
C GLU A 405 -16.32 -28.42 27.74
N ARG A 406 -15.38 -27.93 28.57
CA ARG A 406 -15.04 -28.52 29.88
C ARG A 406 -16.07 -28.21 30.97
N LEU A 407 -16.73 -27.05 30.89
CA LEU A 407 -17.59 -26.53 31.95
C LEU A 407 -19.08 -26.82 31.75
N LEU A 408 -19.57 -26.99 30.52
CA LEU A 408 -20.97 -27.35 30.27
C LEU A 408 -21.41 -28.66 30.96
N PRO A 409 -20.60 -29.76 31.00
CA PRO A 409 -20.97 -30.96 31.74
C PRO A 409 -21.07 -30.73 33.25
N VAL A 410 -20.18 -29.90 33.81
CA VAL A 410 -20.17 -29.54 35.24
C VAL A 410 -21.40 -28.69 35.57
N HIS A 411 -21.74 -27.73 34.69
CA HIS A 411 -22.92 -26.89 34.82
C HIS A 411 -24.20 -27.72 34.78
N ALA A 412 -24.34 -28.64 33.82
CA ALA A 412 -25.49 -29.55 33.74
C ALA A 412 -25.66 -30.40 35.01
N ALA A 413 -24.57 -31.05 35.47
CA ALA A 413 -24.59 -31.85 36.69
C ALA A 413 -24.90 -31.03 37.96
N LEU A 414 -24.53 -29.74 37.98
CA LEU A 414 -24.93 -28.83 39.07
C LEU A 414 -26.41 -28.45 38.98
N VAL A 415 -26.95 -28.13 37.80
CA VAL A 415 -28.38 -27.84 37.60
C VAL A 415 -29.25 -29.03 38.03
N GLU A 416 -28.88 -30.25 37.63
CA GLU A 416 -29.58 -31.47 38.05
C GLU A 416 -29.53 -31.69 39.58
N LYS A 417 -28.41 -31.35 40.22
CA LYS A 417 -28.18 -31.53 41.65
C LYS A 417 -28.84 -30.45 42.53
N THR A 418 -28.99 -29.22 42.05
CA THR A 418 -29.55 -28.10 42.82
C THR A 418 -31.02 -27.80 42.48
N GLY A 419 -31.49 -28.18 41.29
CA GLY A 419 -32.83 -27.83 40.80
C GLY A 419 -33.02 -26.34 40.51
N GLY A 420 -31.94 -25.57 40.37
CA GLY A 420 -31.98 -24.11 40.22
C GLY A 420 -30.82 -23.53 39.40
N PRO A 421 -30.78 -22.20 39.21
CA PRO A 421 -29.72 -21.54 38.47
C PRO A 421 -28.36 -21.69 39.17
N VAL A 422 -27.34 -22.06 38.40
CA VAL A 422 -25.97 -22.26 38.87
C VAL A 422 -25.20 -20.96 38.67
N THR A 423 -24.59 -20.41 39.72
CA THR A 423 -23.77 -19.19 39.61
C THR A 423 -22.37 -19.51 39.10
N TRP A 424 -21.73 -18.56 38.41
CA TRP A 424 -20.34 -18.71 37.92
C TRP A 424 -19.38 -19.21 39.02
N ASP A 425 -19.39 -18.57 40.19
CA ASP A 425 -18.46 -18.91 41.27
C ASP A 425 -18.72 -20.32 41.86
N SER A 426 -19.97 -20.81 41.81
CA SER A 426 -20.31 -22.18 42.20
C SER A 426 -19.86 -23.22 41.15
N LEU A 427 -19.97 -22.89 39.86
CA LEU A 427 -19.47 -23.70 38.75
C LEU A 427 -17.96 -23.86 38.81
N ILE A 428 -17.23 -22.75 38.97
CA ILE A 428 -15.76 -22.77 39.07
C ILE A 428 -15.31 -23.54 40.32
N SER A 429 -15.96 -23.32 41.47
CA SER A 429 -15.71 -24.10 42.68
C SER A 429 -15.87 -25.61 42.47
N GLN A 430 -16.92 -26.04 41.75
CA GLN A 430 -17.16 -27.46 41.47
C GLN A 430 -16.14 -28.03 40.48
N ALA A 431 -15.73 -27.26 39.46
CA ALA A 431 -14.74 -27.68 38.47
C ALA A 431 -13.34 -27.89 39.10
N TYR A 432 -12.95 -27.01 40.03
CA TYR A 432 -11.73 -27.18 40.83
C TYR A 432 -11.78 -28.43 41.73
N GLN A 433 -12.91 -28.72 42.38
CA GLN A 433 -13.08 -29.98 43.14
C GLN A 433 -12.97 -31.23 42.25
N GLN A 434 -13.36 -31.14 40.98
CA GLN A 434 -13.22 -32.21 39.99
C GLN A 434 -11.83 -32.25 39.32
N SER A 435 -10.89 -31.40 39.75
CA SER A 435 -9.53 -31.30 39.21
C SER A 435 -9.47 -31.02 37.69
N ILE A 436 -10.47 -30.30 37.18
CA ILE A 436 -10.54 -29.91 35.76
C ILE A 436 -9.45 -28.89 35.46
N ASN A 437 -8.81 -29.03 34.29
CA ASN A 437 -7.86 -28.03 33.82
C ASN A 437 -8.60 -26.73 33.44
N MET A 438 -8.42 -25.70 34.26
CA MET A 438 -9.04 -24.38 34.09
C MET A 438 -8.27 -23.43 33.15
N SER A 439 -7.24 -23.91 32.45
CA SER A 439 -6.50 -23.16 31.44
C SER A 439 -6.59 -23.80 30.05
N VAL A 440 -6.82 -22.97 29.04
CA VAL A 440 -6.76 -23.33 27.62
C VAL A 440 -5.83 -22.36 26.91
N SER A 441 -4.78 -22.90 26.28
CA SER A 441 -4.00 -22.18 25.26
C SER A 441 -4.23 -22.86 23.92
N ASN A 442 -4.51 -22.04 22.91
CA ASN A 442 -4.81 -22.49 21.55
C ASN A 442 -4.42 -21.38 20.57
N VAL A 443 -4.66 -21.57 19.27
CA VAL A 443 -4.20 -20.65 18.23
C VAL A 443 -5.24 -20.41 17.16
N TYR A 444 -5.52 -19.13 16.87
CA TYR A 444 -6.25 -18.76 15.67
C TYR A 444 -5.33 -18.91 14.45
N THR A 445 -5.73 -19.77 13.52
CA THR A 445 -5.10 -19.93 12.22
C THR A 445 -6.12 -19.56 11.14
N PRO A 446 -5.97 -18.42 10.44
CA PRO A 446 -6.88 -18.07 9.34
C PRO A 446 -6.72 -19.03 8.17
N ASP A 447 -7.82 -19.41 7.53
CA ASP A 447 -7.78 -20.19 6.28
C ASP A 447 -7.11 -19.39 5.15
N ILE A 448 -6.34 -20.08 4.31
CA ILE A 448 -5.52 -19.45 3.26
C ILE A 448 -6.37 -18.77 2.17
N SER A 449 -7.61 -19.21 1.97
CA SER A 449 -8.53 -18.67 0.96
C SER A 449 -9.40 -17.51 1.46
N THR A 450 -9.68 -17.43 2.76
CA THR A 450 -10.54 -16.37 3.37
C THR A 450 -9.78 -15.40 4.28
N GLY A 451 -8.53 -15.70 4.64
CA GLY A 451 -7.65 -14.88 5.48
C GLY A 451 -7.19 -13.55 4.86
N TYR A 452 -7.81 -13.09 3.78
CA TYR A 452 -7.63 -11.77 3.20
C TYR A 452 -8.98 -11.22 2.74
N TYR A 453 -9.27 -9.95 3.04
CA TYR A 453 -10.51 -9.31 2.62
C TYR A 453 -10.32 -7.82 2.33
N LEU A 454 -11.29 -7.21 1.63
CA LEU A 454 -11.32 -5.79 1.29
C LEU A 454 -12.25 -5.00 2.22
N ASN A 455 -11.74 -3.84 2.66
CA ASN A 455 -12.46 -2.81 3.37
C ASN A 455 -12.92 -1.72 2.40
N TYR A 456 -14.07 -1.11 2.67
CA TYR A 456 -14.66 -0.09 1.82
C TYR A 456 -15.12 1.11 2.65
N GLY A 457 -14.91 2.30 2.11
CA GLY A 457 -15.40 3.55 2.68
C GLY A 457 -15.51 4.60 1.59
N VAL A 458 -16.29 5.65 1.87
CA VAL A 458 -16.36 6.84 1.01
C VAL A 458 -16.42 8.06 1.92
N ALA A 459 -15.72 9.13 1.56
CA ALA A 459 -15.78 10.41 2.26
C ALA A 459 -15.97 11.57 1.29
N ALA A 460 -16.74 12.56 1.72
CA ALA A 460 -16.98 13.82 1.03
C ALA A 460 -16.58 14.97 1.95
N SER A 461 -15.69 15.84 1.48
CA SER A 461 -15.19 16.99 2.24
C SER A 461 -15.43 18.29 1.49
N GLU A 462 -15.82 19.33 2.22
CA GLU A 462 -16.06 20.70 1.76
C GLU A 462 -15.15 21.66 2.52
N VAL A 463 -14.43 22.50 1.76
CA VAL A 463 -13.43 23.44 2.28
C VAL A 463 -13.69 24.85 1.77
N GLU A 464 -13.20 25.85 2.50
CA GLU A 464 -13.12 27.25 2.06
C GLU A 464 -11.67 27.73 2.13
N VAL A 465 -11.15 28.22 1.00
CA VAL A 465 -9.81 28.75 0.83
C VAL A 465 -9.86 30.28 0.71
N ASN A 466 -9.09 30.96 1.54
CA ASN A 466 -8.87 32.41 1.50
C ASN A 466 -7.73 32.72 0.50
N ILE A 467 -8.06 33.26 -0.67
CA ILE A 467 -7.13 33.47 -1.79
C ILE A 467 -6.02 34.50 -1.41
N LEU A 468 -6.28 35.36 -0.41
CA LEU A 468 -5.34 36.37 0.04
C LEU A 468 -4.21 35.79 0.90
N THR A 469 -4.48 34.73 1.68
CA THR A 469 -3.54 34.17 2.68
C THR A 469 -3.15 32.71 2.43
N GLY A 470 -3.92 31.96 1.62
CA GLY A 470 -3.83 30.51 1.49
C GLY A 470 -4.49 29.72 2.64
N GLU A 471 -5.06 30.43 3.63
CA GLU A 471 -5.76 29.83 4.78
C GLU A 471 -6.90 28.93 4.27
N THR A 472 -6.88 27.66 4.70
CA THR A 472 -7.89 26.66 4.37
C THR A 472 -8.68 26.32 5.62
N THR A 473 -10.00 26.54 5.58
CA THR A 473 -10.94 26.07 6.61
C THR A 473 -11.68 24.85 6.08
N ILE A 474 -11.68 23.74 6.84
CA ILE A 474 -12.54 22.59 6.52
C ILE A 474 -13.93 22.83 7.12
N LEU A 475 -14.92 23.04 6.26
CA LEU A 475 -16.28 23.37 6.68
C LEU A 475 -17.02 22.11 7.14
N ARG A 476 -16.95 21.05 6.35
CA ARG A 476 -17.68 19.81 6.61
C ARG A 476 -16.98 18.61 6.00
N THR A 477 -16.92 17.52 6.75
CA THR A 477 -16.59 16.17 6.24
C THR A 477 -17.70 15.21 6.62
N ASP A 478 -18.09 14.38 5.66
CA ASP A 478 -19.04 13.27 5.80
C ASP A 478 -18.34 11.97 5.40
N ILE A 479 -18.40 10.94 6.25
CA ILE A 479 -17.85 9.60 5.99
C ILE A 479 -18.95 8.56 6.16
N ILE A 480 -19.02 7.58 5.24
CA ILE A 480 -19.66 6.28 5.52
C ILE A 480 -18.62 5.18 5.29
N TYR A 481 -18.44 4.32 6.29
CA TYR A 481 -17.43 3.26 6.31
C TYR A 481 -18.04 1.90 6.66
N ASP A 482 -17.63 0.83 5.98
CA ASP A 482 -18.11 -0.54 6.20
C ASP A 482 -17.23 -1.29 7.21
N CYS A 483 -17.67 -1.34 8.46
CA CYS A 483 -17.05 -2.15 9.52
C CYS A 483 -17.54 -3.61 9.55
N GLY A 484 -18.33 -4.05 8.56
CA GLY A 484 -19.10 -5.29 8.70
C GLY A 484 -19.94 -5.26 9.98
N LYS A 485 -20.05 -6.38 10.68
CA LYS A 485 -20.55 -6.39 12.06
C LYS A 485 -19.44 -5.97 13.03
N SER A 486 -19.34 -4.67 13.29
CA SER A 486 -18.39 -4.09 14.26
C SER A 486 -18.43 -4.82 15.62
N LEU A 487 -17.25 -5.13 16.16
CA LEU A 487 -17.08 -5.75 17.47
C LEU A 487 -17.31 -4.75 18.62
N ASN A 488 -17.03 -3.46 18.39
CA ASN A 488 -17.29 -2.38 19.33
C ASN A 488 -17.45 -1.06 18.54
N PRO A 489 -18.69 -0.59 18.29
CA PRO A 489 -18.93 0.57 17.43
C PRO A 489 -18.27 1.87 17.93
N ALA A 490 -18.14 2.08 19.24
CA ALA A 490 -17.49 3.28 19.78
C ALA A 490 -15.98 3.27 19.52
N VAL A 491 -15.32 2.12 19.68
CA VAL A 491 -13.90 1.95 19.34
C VAL A 491 -13.69 2.07 17.82
N ASP A 492 -14.56 1.47 17.02
CA ASP A 492 -14.44 1.53 15.55
C ASP A 492 -14.69 2.93 15.00
N LEU A 493 -15.64 3.68 15.57
CA LEU A 493 -15.89 5.09 15.23
C LEU A 493 -14.66 5.96 15.51
N GLY A 494 -14.11 5.87 16.73
CA GLY A 494 -12.89 6.61 17.10
C GLY A 494 -11.65 6.21 16.28
N GLN A 495 -11.58 4.98 15.77
CA GLN A 495 -10.55 4.58 14.81
C GLN A 495 -10.75 5.22 13.43
N ILE A 496 -11.99 5.34 12.94
CA ILE A 496 -12.30 6.03 11.67
C ILE A 496 -11.97 7.52 11.77
N GLU A 497 -12.43 8.18 12.84
CA GLU A 497 -12.18 9.60 13.09
C GLU A 497 -10.67 9.88 13.24
N GLY A 498 -9.98 9.11 14.09
CA GLY A 498 -8.54 9.26 14.31
C GLY A 498 -7.68 8.94 13.08
N ALA A 499 -8.06 7.94 12.28
CA ALA A 499 -7.40 7.64 11.02
C ALA A 499 -7.56 8.79 10.00
N PHE A 500 -8.78 9.31 9.86
CA PHE A 500 -9.06 10.43 8.95
C PHE A 500 -8.31 11.70 9.37
N VAL A 501 -8.30 12.03 10.67
CA VAL A 501 -7.57 13.20 11.18
C VAL A 501 -6.05 13.02 10.99
N GLN A 502 -5.49 11.83 11.22
CA GLN A 502 -4.08 11.56 10.90
C GLN A 502 -3.78 11.71 9.39
N GLY A 503 -4.70 11.28 8.52
CA GLY A 503 -4.60 11.49 7.08
C GLY A 503 -4.68 12.97 6.71
N LEU A 504 -5.53 13.75 7.39
CA LEU A 504 -5.63 15.20 7.21
C LEU A 504 -4.29 15.89 7.53
N GLY A 505 -3.61 15.47 8.60
CA GLY A 505 -2.25 15.91 8.92
C GLY A 505 -1.32 15.70 7.74
N PHE A 506 -1.19 14.46 7.27
CA PHE A 506 -0.38 14.08 6.10
C PHE A 506 -0.72 14.87 4.82
N PHE A 507 -1.99 15.14 4.55
CA PHE A 507 -2.42 15.82 3.32
C PHE A 507 -2.35 17.35 3.37
N MET A 508 -2.41 17.99 4.55
CA MET A 508 -2.63 19.43 4.66
C MET A 508 -1.66 20.20 5.58
N LEU A 509 -0.99 19.54 6.54
CA LEU A 509 -0.31 20.24 7.65
C LEU A 509 1.12 19.74 7.95
N GLU A 510 1.35 18.44 7.88
CA GLU A 510 2.54 17.80 8.47
C GLU A 510 3.77 17.82 7.54
N GLU A 511 4.41 18.99 7.44
CA GLU A 511 5.69 19.14 6.73
C GLU A 511 6.89 18.66 7.56
N TYR A 512 7.79 17.91 6.91
CA TYR A 512 9.08 17.50 7.44
C TYR A 512 10.17 18.15 6.57
N LEU A 513 10.77 19.22 7.07
CA LEU A 513 11.69 20.06 6.30
C LEU A 513 13.15 19.70 6.58
N MET A 514 13.97 19.73 5.52
CA MET A 514 15.42 19.60 5.58
C MET A 514 16.11 20.92 5.17
N ASN A 515 17.31 21.16 5.69
CA ASN A 515 18.20 22.22 5.22
C ASN A 515 18.98 21.79 3.96
N SER A 516 19.86 22.69 3.46
CA SER A 516 20.76 22.44 2.32
C SER A 516 21.67 21.22 2.46
N ASP A 517 21.93 20.80 3.70
CA ASP A 517 22.90 19.76 4.06
C ASP A 517 22.22 18.40 4.30
N GLY A 518 20.89 18.35 4.15
CA GLY A 518 20.05 17.17 4.42
C GLY A 518 19.70 16.96 5.90
N LEU A 519 19.98 17.94 6.77
CA LEU A 519 19.63 17.88 8.19
C LEU A 519 18.18 18.32 8.40
N ILE A 520 17.49 17.62 9.31
CA ILE A 520 16.11 17.91 9.72
C ILE A 520 16.07 19.24 10.46
N VAL A 521 15.16 20.15 10.10
CA VAL A 521 14.90 21.41 10.84
C VAL A 521 13.54 21.43 11.54
N THR A 522 12.70 20.42 11.30
CA THR A 522 11.42 20.18 11.98
C THR A 522 11.57 19.10 13.06
N ASP A 523 12.26 19.43 14.15
CA ASP A 523 12.67 18.51 15.22
C ASP A 523 11.77 18.50 16.46
N SER A 524 10.76 19.37 16.52
CA SER A 524 9.94 19.59 17.73
C SER A 524 8.48 19.91 17.39
N THR A 525 7.58 19.82 18.36
CA THR A 525 6.16 20.21 18.20
C THR A 525 5.95 21.72 17.98
N TRP A 526 6.99 22.52 18.19
CA TRP A 526 7.00 23.93 17.81
C TRP A 526 7.16 24.12 16.29
N THR A 527 7.85 23.21 15.61
CA THR A 527 8.13 23.27 14.16
C THR A 527 7.26 22.30 13.33
N TYR A 528 6.99 21.10 13.84
CA TYR A 528 6.13 20.08 13.21
C TYR A 528 4.67 20.23 13.69
N LYS A 529 3.72 20.30 12.76
CA LYS A 529 2.30 20.64 13.05
C LYS A 529 1.33 19.53 12.67
N ILE A 530 1.01 18.72 13.68
CA ILE A 530 -0.14 17.81 13.66
C ILE A 530 -1.47 18.60 13.67
N PRO A 531 -2.59 18.00 13.25
CA PRO A 531 -3.92 18.59 13.39
C PRO A 531 -4.28 18.96 14.84
N THR A 532 -4.89 20.14 14.98
CA THR A 532 -5.48 20.68 16.21
C THR A 532 -6.98 20.93 16.04
N VAL A 533 -7.68 21.22 17.15
CA VAL A 533 -9.16 21.35 17.22
C VAL A 533 -9.73 22.42 16.26
N ASP A 534 -8.94 23.43 15.92
CA ASP A 534 -9.26 24.49 14.96
C ASP A 534 -9.01 24.12 13.48
N THR A 535 -8.28 23.04 13.21
CA THR A 535 -7.93 22.57 11.85
C THR A 535 -8.79 21.39 11.34
N ILE A 536 -9.43 20.64 12.24
CA ILE A 536 -10.33 19.53 11.91
C ILE A 536 -11.67 20.04 11.31
N PRO A 537 -12.48 19.17 10.65
CA PRO A 537 -13.74 19.60 10.04
C PRO A 537 -14.72 20.21 11.05
N ARG A 538 -15.18 21.45 10.82
CA ARG A 538 -16.10 22.15 11.73
C ARG A 538 -17.43 21.40 11.94
N GLN A 539 -17.90 20.71 10.91
CA GLN A 539 -18.88 19.64 11.03
C GLN A 539 -18.22 18.32 10.58
N PHE A 540 -18.07 17.37 11.49
CA PHE A 540 -17.54 16.04 11.17
C PHE A 540 -18.63 15.00 11.43
N ASN A 541 -19.13 14.36 10.37
CA ASN A 541 -20.17 13.33 10.45
C ASN A 541 -19.58 11.99 9.99
N VAL A 542 -19.68 10.94 10.81
CA VAL A 542 -19.20 9.60 10.47
C VAL A 542 -20.31 8.57 10.74
N GLU A 543 -20.64 7.76 9.73
CA GLU A 543 -21.61 6.66 9.83
C GLU A 543 -20.92 5.31 9.59
N ILE A 544 -21.23 4.31 10.42
CA ILE A 544 -20.77 2.93 10.24
C ILE A 544 -21.87 2.11 9.55
N LEU A 545 -21.60 1.64 8.33
CA LEU A 545 -22.44 0.64 7.66
C LEU A 545 -22.20 -0.72 8.33
N ASN A 546 -23.18 -1.19 9.11
CA ASN A 546 -23.13 -2.50 9.73
C ASN A 546 -23.60 -3.59 8.76
N SER A 547 -22.70 -4.10 7.90
CA SER A 547 -23.03 -5.13 6.92
C SER A 547 -22.79 -6.54 7.47
N GLY A 548 -23.88 -7.26 7.79
CA GLY A 548 -23.83 -8.54 8.53
C GLY A 548 -23.43 -9.78 7.74
N HIS A 549 -23.03 -9.66 6.46
CA HIS A 549 -22.99 -10.77 5.51
C HIS A 549 -21.68 -11.59 5.50
N HIS A 550 -20.64 -11.12 6.19
CA HIS A 550 -19.26 -11.60 6.05
C HIS A 550 -18.92 -12.88 6.85
N LYS A 551 -19.62 -13.99 6.54
CA LYS A 551 -19.61 -15.25 7.32
C LYS A 551 -18.22 -15.82 7.67
N ASN A 552 -17.21 -15.53 6.86
CA ASN A 552 -15.86 -16.07 7.00
C ASN A 552 -14.93 -15.23 7.90
N ARG A 553 -15.46 -14.24 8.62
CA ARG A 553 -14.69 -13.31 9.48
C ARG A 553 -15.17 -13.33 10.92
N VAL A 554 -14.35 -12.80 11.83
CA VAL A 554 -14.57 -12.81 13.29
C VAL A 554 -15.90 -12.13 13.63
N LEU A 555 -16.93 -12.94 13.93
CA LEU A 555 -18.33 -12.49 14.07
C LEU A 555 -18.85 -11.59 12.93
N SER A 556 -18.36 -11.76 11.70
CA SER A 556 -18.60 -10.92 10.51
C SER A 556 -18.02 -9.48 10.53
N SER A 557 -17.00 -9.20 11.34
CA SER A 557 -16.36 -7.86 11.41
C SER A 557 -15.55 -7.47 10.15
N LYS A 558 -15.12 -6.19 10.13
CA LYS A 558 -14.02 -5.65 9.33
C LYS A 558 -13.15 -4.73 10.19
N ALA A 559 -11.88 -4.62 9.82
CA ALA A 559 -10.93 -3.76 10.48
C ALA A 559 -11.15 -2.27 10.17
N SER A 560 -10.96 -1.42 11.18
CA SER A 560 -11.21 0.04 11.15
C SER A 560 -9.92 0.88 11.25
N GLY A 561 -8.77 0.24 11.47
CA GLY A 561 -7.51 0.91 11.81
C GLY A 561 -6.93 1.78 10.69
N GLU A 562 -6.23 1.18 9.74
CA GLU A 562 -5.53 1.88 8.65
C GLU A 562 -6.46 2.41 7.52
N PRO A 563 -7.50 1.68 7.05
CA PRO A 563 -8.25 2.05 5.84
C PRO A 563 -8.83 3.47 5.78
N PRO A 564 -9.42 4.05 6.85
CA PRO A 564 -10.08 5.35 6.75
C PRO A 564 -9.10 6.53 6.60
N LEU A 565 -7.79 6.30 6.77
CA LEU A 565 -6.77 7.34 6.55
C LEU A 565 -6.72 7.78 5.09
N LEU A 566 -6.95 6.86 4.13
CA LEU A 566 -7.01 7.14 2.70
C LEU A 566 -8.08 8.20 2.36
N LEU A 567 -9.19 8.20 3.10
CA LEU A 567 -10.35 9.04 2.84
C LEU A 567 -10.08 10.54 3.08
N ALA A 568 -9.03 10.88 3.83
CA ALA A 568 -8.59 12.26 4.01
C ALA A 568 -8.12 12.94 2.72
N ALA A 569 -7.82 12.18 1.66
CA ALA A 569 -7.57 12.72 0.33
C ALA A 569 -8.75 13.57 -0.20
N SER A 570 -9.98 13.33 0.27
CA SER A 570 -11.13 14.18 -0.04
C SER A 570 -10.91 15.67 0.31
N VAL A 571 -10.19 15.97 1.40
CA VAL A 571 -9.87 17.35 1.79
C VAL A 571 -8.90 17.97 0.78
N HIS A 572 -7.84 17.25 0.42
CA HIS A 572 -6.85 17.72 -0.57
C HIS A 572 -7.48 17.96 -1.94
N CYS A 573 -8.29 17.02 -2.43
CA CYS A 573 -9.03 17.18 -3.69
C CYS A 573 -10.03 18.35 -3.63
N ALA A 574 -10.69 18.58 -2.48
CA ALA A 574 -11.57 19.74 -2.29
C ALA A 574 -10.79 21.06 -2.31
N VAL A 575 -9.59 21.13 -1.70
CA VAL A 575 -8.69 22.30 -1.81
C VAL A 575 -8.25 22.51 -3.24
N ARG A 576 -7.90 21.43 -3.97
CA ARG A 576 -7.55 21.48 -5.39
C ARG A 576 -8.69 22.08 -6.24
N ALA A 577 -9.95 21.73 -5.93
CA ALA A 577 -11.12 22.33 -6.57
C ALA A 577 -11.27 23.83 -6.23
N ALA A 578 -11.13 24.24 -4.96
CA ALA A 578 -11.19 25.64 -4.57
C ALA A 578 -10.10 26.50 -5.25
N VAL A 579 -8.88 25.97 -5.34
CA VAL A 579 -7.75 26.60 -6.04
C VAL A 579 -7.99 26.68 -7.55
N LYS A 580 -8.67 25.70 -8.17
CA LYS A 580 -9.06 25.74 -9.58
C LYS A 580 -10.05 26.89 -9.87
N GLU A 581 -11.01 27.14 -8.98
CA GLU A 581 -11.92 28.29 -9.07
C GLU A 581 -11.23 29.63 -8.77
N ALA A 582 -10.19 29.65 -7.92
CA ALA A 582 -9.36 30.83 -7.72
C ALA A 582 -8.58 31.19 -9.00
N LYS A 583 -7.96 30.20 -9.66
CA LYS A 583 -7.23 30.39 -10.93
C LYS A 583 -8.14 30.87 -12.07
N LYS A 584 -9.32 30.27 -12.24
CA LYS A 584 -10.35 30.74 -13.20
C LYS A 584 -10.70 32.22 -12.99
N GLN A 585 -10.86 32.66 -11.74
CA GLN A 585 -11.20 34.06 -11.46
C GLN A 585 -10.01 35.02 -11.71
N ILE A 586 -8.77 34.60 -11.45
CA ILE A 586 -7.58 35.38 -11.79
C ILE A 586 -7.44 35.55 -13.31
N GLN A 587 -7.86 34.53 -14.08
CA GLN A 587 -7.96 34.62 -15.54
C GLN A 587 -8.99 35.67 -16.00
N THR A 588 -10.15 35.83 -15.33
CA THR A 588 -11.14 36.87 -15.73
C THR A 588 -10.70 38.30 -15.41
N TRP A 589 -9.67 38.48 -14.58
CA TRP A 589 -8.99 39.77 -14.37
C TRP A 589 -7.81 39.97 -15.32
N SER A 590 -7.24 38.90 -15.84
CA SER A 590 -6.07 38.94 -16.71
C SER A 590 -6.50 39.26 -18.15
N ASN A 591 -6.33 40.50 -18.60
CA ASN A 591 -6.81 41.01 -19.90
C ASN A 591 -6.26 40.27 -21.16
N ASN A 592 -5.37 39.29 -20.99
CA ASN A 592 -4.82 38.45 -22.06
C ASN A 592 -5.78 37.31 -22.44
N ASN A 593 -6.79 37.61 -23.27
CA ASN A 593 -7.71 36.65 -23.90
C ASN A 593 -7.04 35.67 -24.92
N ARG A 594 -5.80 35.24 -24.67
CA ARG A 594 -4.98 34.41 -25.58
C ARG A 594 -4.17 33.31 -24.91
N GLU A 595 -3.93 33.35 -23.60
CA GLU A 595 -3.30 32.24 -22.89
C GLU A 595 -4.38 31.32 -22.30
N VAL A 596 -4.43 30.09 -22.82
CA VAL A 596 -5.21 29.01 -22.22
C VAL A 596 -4.46 28.58 -20.96
N VAL A 597 -4.91 29.08 -19.81
CA VAL A 597 -4.36 28.70 -18.50
C VAL A 597 -4.51 27.20 -18.32
N ASP A 598 -3.42 26.49 -18.06
CA ASP A 598 -3.49 25.06 -17.76
C ASP A 598 -4.13 24.85 -16.37
N LEU A 599 -5.38 24.40 -16.38
CA LEU A 599 -6.12 24.01 -15.18
C LEU A 599 -5.72 22.61 -14.68
N SER A 600 -4.91 21.85 -15.43
CA SER A 600 -4.20 20.66 -14.95
C SER A 600 -2.94 21.08 -14.18
N PHE A 601 -3.11 21.45 -12.92
CA PHE A 601 -2.01 21.59 -11.97
C PHE A 601 -1.99 20.45 -10.95
N ASP A 602 -0.78 20.04 -10.58
CA ASP A 602 -0.53 19.05 -9.55
C ASP A 602 -0.23 19.80 -8.24
N LEU A 603 -1.22 19.86 -7.34
CA LEU A 603 -1.07 20.43 -6.00
C LEU A 603 -0.25 19.43 -5.16
N PRO A 604 0.88 19.81 -4.55
CA PRO A 604 1.72 18.87 -3.81
C PRO A 604 1.07 18.46 -2.47
N VAL A 605 1.69 17.49 -1.80
CA VAL A 605 1.29 16.97 -0.50
C VAL A 605 2.47 17.13 0.48
N PRO A 606 2.27 17.73 1.67
CA PRO A 606 1.04 18.39 2.12
C PRO A 606 0.73 19.69 1.35
N ALA A 607 -0.55 20.05 1.28
CA ALA A 607 -1.02 21.32 0.72
C ALA A 607 -1.13 22.41 1.81
N THR A 608 -0.01 22.78 2.40
CA THR A 608 0.05 23.77 3.48
C THR A 608 -0.37 25.18 3.04
N MET A 609 -0.64 26.06 4.01
CA MET A 609 -1.08 27.44 3.75
C MET A 609 -0.19 28.21 2.74
N PRO A 610 1.16 28.16 2.80
CA PRO A 610 2.01 28.81 1.80
C PRO A 610 1.85 28.19 0.39
N VAL A 611 1.82 26.85 0.30
CA VAL A 611 1.59 26.12 -0.96
C VAL A 611 0.26 26.51 -1.60
N VAL A 612 -0.81 26.53 -0.81
CA VAL A 612 -2.15 26.94 -1.29
C VAL A 612 -2.12 28.40 -1.72
N LYS A 613 -1.41 29.28 -1.00
CA LYS A 613 -1.25 30.69 -1.37
C LYS A 613 -0.51 30.88 -2.70
N ASP A 614 0.59 30.17 -2.93
CA ASP A 614 1.34 30.22 -4.18
C ASP A 614 0.48 29.79 -5.38
N PHE A 615 -0.25 28.68 -5.24
CA PHE A 615 -1.15 28.19 -6.29
C PHE A 615 -2.40 29.07 -6.47
N CYS A 616 -2.79 29.84 -5.45
CA CYS A 616 -3.78 30.92 -5.53
C CYS A 616 -3.22 32.26 -6.07
N GLY A 617 -1.93 32.34 -6.39
CA GLY A 617 -1.26 33.52 -6.93
C GLY A 617 -0.85 34.53 -5.85
N LEU A 618 0.44 34.87 -5.80
CA LEU A 618 0.97 35.91 -4.91
C LEU A 618 0.48 37.31 -5.30
N ASP A 619 0.48 37.60 -6.61
CA ASP A 619 0.10 38.87 -7.26
C ASP A 619 -1.43 39.08 -7.44
N VAL A 620 -2.26 38.23 -6.81
CA VAL A 620 -3.72 38.21 -6.98
C VAL A 620 -4.44 39.53 -6.68
N VAL A 621 -3.87 40.38 -5.81
CA VAL A 621 -4.40 41.71 -5.50
C VAL A 621 -4.01 42.72 -6.58
N GLU A 622 -2.79 42.66 -7.08
CA GLU A 622 -2.24 43.54 -8.11
C GLU A 622 -3.00 43.38 -9.43
N LYS A 623 -3.10 42.14 -9.93
CA LYS A 623 -3.90 41.80 -11.14
C LYS A 623 -5.34 42.28 -11.07
N TYR A 624 -5.97 42.22 -9.88
CA TYR A 624 -7.30 42.78 -9.70
C TYR A 624 -7.33 44.31 -9.79
N LEU A 625 -6.37 44.99 -9.17
CA LEU A 625 -6.30 46.45 -9.18
C LEU A 625 -6.04 46.97 -10.60
N GLU A 626 -5.12 46.34 -11.34
CA GLU A 626 -4.90 46.60 -12.77
C GLU A 626 -6.20 46.45 -13.57
N TRP A 627 -6.88 45.30 -13.44
CA TRP A 627 -8.16 45.05 -14.10
C TRP A 627 -9.21 46.11 -13.77
N ASN A 628 -9.39 46.44 -12.48
CA ASN A 628 -10.37 47.41 -12.02
C ASN A 628 -10.05 48.84 -12.55
N ILE A 629 -8.77 49.20 -12.62
CA ILE A 629 -8.31 50.44 -13.26
C ILE A 629 -8.58 50.42 -14.78
N HIS A 630 -8.40 49.29 -15.45
CA HIS A 630 -8.72 49.14 -16.87
C HIS A 630 -10.22 49.22 -17.15
N GLN A 631 -11.07 48.56 -16.36
CA GLN A 631 -12.53 48.67 -16.49
C GLN A 631 -12.97 50.13 -16.32
N LYS A 632 -12.46 50.84 -15.31
CA LYS A 632 -12.75 52.27 -15.04
C LYS A 632 -12.17 53.26 -16.07
N LYS A 633 -11.43 52.80 -17.08
CA LYS A 633 -10.97 53.61 -18.23
C LYS A 633 -11.79 53.37 -19.50
N ASN A 634 -12.70 52.39 -19.47
CA ASN A 634 -13.56 52.01 -20.59
C ASN A 634 -15.04 52.40 -20.37
N PHE A 635 -15.32 53.16 -19.30
CA PHE A 635 -16.57 53.85 -18.98
C PHE A 635 -16.28 55.35 -18.82
#